data_AF-A0A6A5GWQ7-F1
#
_entry.id   AF-A0A6A5GWQ7-F1
#
_cell.length_a   1.000
_cell.length_b   1.000
_cell.length_c   1.000
_cell.angle_alpha   90.00
_cell.angle_beta   90.00
_cell.angle_gamma   90.00
#
_symmetry.space_group_name_H-M   'P 1'
#
loop_
_entity.id
_entity.type
_entity.pdbx_description
1 polymer ?
#
loop_
_entity_poly.entity_id
_entity_poly.type
_entity_poly.pdbx_seq_one_letter_code
_entity_poly.pdbx_strand_id
1 'polypeptide(L)'
;MATPVMSPPPIATDALRIISENYLLEKFRNRSESKDCQSIDKVEEIDMIQALFKNSSDLFKMYGSPEEFVDNLKIYRNFTTSYKYFETKHAIPFYTTPIVYMSLKGGIFMAKADFYVLLENIALRNLHPKSNSNSHEVGVYTSFLALFIKIKAKDVNRKLEFVRFDKKEIDDIENEFVMGMELSDGPSSTTDLSFHGQKLPGGTMKQFNEKMREYLPGVADDDILFQRLESANGSYEKEERPLRLAQLMYELETMRSCLNGIINKRPHLFHRKSKKTQPSSPIVVRMFEDGDRQFVMNGEFLKAIDLDVNYSPKDVCEVLDMKDVLEKYKDHVDRIEFIRTPILRSKHKAVPIRLIDSLEFCVLAVDGLFEVLKELILGLKLFQHVEEWPKAIFKQIHTVFDPKVNNPYFINLSVLTKLKKSINENCLAPASPPPDIRDVNSFRFTIRNLRKELKFLGLVKHFPEISDYAEIVYKEVMKCRKESKLRTCDMFDAVEKYQLRCIFDRVPELKAFVHSQKSCSRVIGLKCDTCNGAVRGLGEMDNNLMTVYDAKMDAMCQKVSDSLPIEMRRMPENIMKYRHFAMHLLNGQVLEKLKKFTGRLLARPTTMVKNRATFQRQAVMLLNELMDKKSSSDDQTVAEKRRMAAARVSSMGPRITPSYDLSYVATTGRRRDRCDEKKE
;
A
#
# COMPACT_ATOMS: atom_id res chain seq x y z
N MET A 1 3.44 -11.10 -17.61
CA MET A 1 4.56 -11.67 -16.83
C MET A 1 4.76 -10.83 -15.58
N ALA A 2 5.07 -11.42 -14.43
CA ALA A 2 5.26 -10.66 -13.20
C ALA A 2 6.71 -10.20 -13.06
N THR A 3 6.92 -8.91 -12.76
CA THR A 3 8.17 -8.46 -12.13
C THR A 3 8.30 -9.10 -10.74
N PRO A 4 9.53 -9.39 -10.26
CA PRO A 4 9.73 -9.69 -8.85
C PRO A 4 9.27 -8.47 -8.04
N VAL A 5 8.35 -8.67 -7.09
CA VAL A 5 7.98 -7.59 -6.18
C VAL A 5 9.11 -7.45 -5.18
N MET A 6 9.85 -6.35 -5.33
CA MET A 6 10.93 -5.96 -4.43
C MET A 6 10.39 -5.90 -3.01
N SER A 7 10.91 -6.76 -2.12
CA SER A 7 10.76 -6.56 -0.69
C SER A 7 11.46 -5.25 -0.33
N PRO A 8 10.79 -4.26 0.29
CA PRO A 8 11.48 -3.07 0.78
C PRO A 8 12.52 -3.49 1.85
N PRO A 9 13.59 -2.70 2.02
CA PRO A 9 14.64 -3.00 2.99
C PRO A 9 14.07 -3.02 4.42
N PRO A 10 14.72 -3.73 5.36
CA PRO A 10 14.29 -3.78 6.75
C PRO A 10 14.23 -2.36 7.34
N ILE A 11 13.07 -2.02 7.92
CA ILE A 11 12.83 -0.69 8.47
C ILE A 11 13.57 -0.51 9.81
N ALA A 12 14.32 0.59 9.94
CA ALA A 12 15.02 0.91 11.18
C ALA A 12 14.02 1.19 12.33
N THR A 13 14.37 0.76 13.55
CA THR A 13 13.55 0.83 14.77
C THR A 13 12.94 2.21 15.01
N ASP A 14 13.72 3.29 14.87
CA ASP A 14 13.24 4.67 15.02
C ASP A 14 12.12 5.02 14.03
N ALA A 15 12.27 4.65 12.76
CA ALA A 15 11.24 4.90 11.75
C ALA A 15 10.00 4.04 11.99
N LEU A 16 10.17 2.77 12.40
CA LEU A 16 9.05 1.90 12.75
C LEU A 16 8.25 2.45 13.94
N ARG A 17 8.93 2.98 14.97
CA ARG A 17 8.30 3.66 16.12
C ARG A 17 7.48 4.87 15.67
N ILE A 18 8.08 5.83 14.99
CA ILE A 18 7.41 7.08 14.58
C ILE A 18 6.21 6.80 13.65
N ILE A 19 6.33 5.83 12.75
CA ILE A 19 5.22 5.40 11.87
C ILE A 19 4.10 4.73 12.67
N SER A 20 4.45 3.89 13.65
CA SER A 20 3.47 3.25 14.55
C SER A 20 2.71 4.30 15.37
N GLU A 21 3.41 5.25 15.98
CA GLU A 21 2.82 6.35 16.75
C GLU A 21 1.88 7.20 15.90
N ASN A 22 2.30 7.54 14.68
CA ASN A 22 1.43 8.23 13.71
C ASN A 22 0.23 7.39 13.25
N TYR A 23 0.28 6.06 13.35
CA TYR A 23 -0.82 5.15 13.02
C TYR A 23 -1.81 4.97 14.18
N LEU A 24 -1.33 5.06 15.42
CA LEU A 24 -2.16 4.98 16.64
C LEU A 24 -3.07 6.20 16.83
N LEU A 25 -4.16 5.97 17.57
CA LEU A 25 -4.99 7.02 18.18
C LEU A 25 -4.15 7.90 19.11
N GLU A 26 -4.50 9.18 19.19
CA GLU A 26 -3.62 10.23 19.72
C GLU A 26 -3.35 10.05 21.21
N LYS A 27 -4.38 9.65 21.96
CA LYS A 27 -4.29 9.29 23.38
C LYS A 27 -3.27 8.18 23.68
N PHE A 28 -2.90 7.37 22.70
CA PHE A 28 -1.99 6.23 22.87
C PHE A 28 -0.54 6.57 22.51
N ARG A 29 -0.27 7.71 21.85
CA ARG A 29 1.10 8.13 21.46
C ARG A 29 1.98 8.41 22.66
N ASN A 30 1.49 9.16 23.64
CA ASN A 30 2.25 9.52 24.85
C ASN A 30 2.37 8.34 25.86
N ARG A 31 2.18 7.10 25.40
CA ARG A 31 2.35 5.86 26.19
C ARG A 31 3.30 4.85 25.51
N SER A 32 3.83 5.16 24.32
CA SER A 32 4.89 4.37 23.66
C SER A 32 6.31 4.79 24.05
N GLU A 33 6.46 5.67 25.05
CA GLU A 33 7.74 5.98 25.73
C GLU A 33 8.25 4.78 26.57
N SER A 34 8.45 3.64 25.89
CA SER A 34 9.37 2.62 26.37
C SER A 34 10.76 3.24 26.45
N LYS A 35 11.44 3.00 27.58
CA LYS A 35 12.87 3.24 27.73
C LYS A 35 13.64 2.60 26.58
N ASP A 36 14.82 3.15 26.30
CA ASP A 36 15.65 2.83 25.13
C ASP A 36 15.68 1.33 24.84
N CYS A 37 15.15 0.98 23.67
CA CYS A 37 15.28 -0.37 23.15
C CYS A 37 16.75 -0.52 22.73
N GLN A 38 17.55 -1.06 23.64
CA GLN A 38 18.99 -1.30 23.49
C GLN A 38 19.27 -2.06 22.18
N SER A 39 20.49 -1.93 21.67
CA SER A 39 20.92 -2.52 20.39
C SER A 39 20.66 -4.03 20.33
N ILE A 40 19.54 -4.43 19.71
CA ILE A 40 19.29 -5.80 19.27
C ILE A 40 19.61 -5.85 17.78
N ASP A 41 20.74 -6.46 17.43
CA ASP A 41 21.11 -6.69 16.04
C ASP A 41 20.14 -7.69 15.38
N LYS A 42 19.70 -7.38 14.16
CA LYS A 42 18.84 -8.23 13.30
C LYS A 42 17.53 -8.71 13.97
N VAL A 43 16.68 -7.77 14.36
CA VAL A 43 15.25 -8.04 14.64
C VAL A 43 14.44 -7.91 13.35
N GLU A 44 13.49 -8.81 13.09
CA GLU A 44 12.53 -8.58 12.00
C GLU A 44 11.52 -7.49 12.39
N GLU A 45 10.85 -6.89 11.40
CA GLU A 45 9.78 -5.90 11.66
C GLU A 45 8.71 -6.45 12.62
N ILE A 46 8.49 -7.78 12.60
CA ILE A 46 7.50 -8.44 13.44
C ILE A 46 7.91 -8.53 14.91
N ASP A 47 9.14 -8.89 15.27
CA ASP A 47 9.49 -9.09 16.68
C ASP A 47 9.57 -7.77 17.45
N MET A 48 9.95 -6.67 16.77
CA MET A 48 9.85 -5.32 17.33
C MET A 48 8.39 -4.96 17.67
N ILE A 49 7.44 -5.26 16.78
CA ILE A 49 6.01 -5.06 17.06
C ILE A 49 5.53 -6.03 18.15
N GLN A 50 5.98 -7.29 18.17
CA GLN A 50 5.65 -8.22 19.26
C GLN A 50 6.19 -7.75 20.61
N ALA A 51 7.38 -7.15 20.67
CA ALA A 51 7.94 -6.58 21.89
C ALA A 51 7.12 -5.37 22.38
N LEU A 52 6.72 -4.48 21.47
CA LEU A 52 5.79 -3.39 21.79
C LEU A 52 4.45 -3.94 22.34
N PHE A 53 3.83 -4.90 21.65
CA PHE A 53 2.58 -5.54 22.08
C PHE A 53 2.68 -6.26 23.44
N LYS A 54 3.86 -6.80 23.81
CA LYS A 54 4.10 -7.43 25.12
C LYS A 54 4.27 -6.39 26.24
N ASN A 55 4.93 -5.27 25.93
CA ASN A 55 5.26 -4.23 26.91
C ASN A 55 4.11 -3.23 27.13
N SER A 56 3.15 -3.14 26.21
CA SER A 56 1.94 -2.32 26.32
C SER A 56 0.74 -3.14 26.80
N SER A 57 0.10 -2.71 27.89
CA SER A 57 -1.27 -3.16 28.17
C SER A 57 -2.25 -2.63 27.12
N ASP A 58 -3.34 -3.37 26.89
CA ASP A 58 -4.63 -3.09 26.23
C ASP A 58 -4.72 -2.23 24.94
N LEU A 59 -3.97 -1.13 24.84
CA LEU A 59 -3.87 -0.14 23.77
C LEU A 59 -3.86 -0.75 22.35
N PHE A 60 -3.19 -1.87 22.15
CA PHE A 60 -3.04 -2.50 20.83
C PHE A 60 -4.15 -3.50 20.45
N LYS A 61 -5.03 -3.90 21.39
CA LYS A 61 -6.06 -4.94 21.18
C LYS A 61 -7.03 -4.65 20.03
N MET A 62 -7.24 -3.38 19.66
CA MET A 62 -8.11 -2.98 18.55
C MET A 62 -7.52 -3.24 17.15
N TYR A 63 -6.19 -3.33 17.03
CA TYR A 63 -5.51 -3.38 15.73
C TYR A 63 -5.40 -4.79 15.14
N GLY A 64 -5.53 -5.84 15.96
CA GLY A 64 -5.43 -7.24 15.54
C GLY A 64 -4.27 -7.94 16.23
N SER A 65 -3.62 -8.87 15.52
CA SER A 65 -2.33 -9.44 15.95
C SER A 65 -1.15 -8.53 15.54
N PRO A 66 0.07 -8.77 16.05
CA PRO A 66 1.29 -8.09 15.61
C PRO A 66 1.49 -8.15 14.09
N GLU A 67 1.19 -9.29 13.45
CA GLU A 67 1.32 -9.50 12.01
C GLU A 67 0.30 -8.64 11.24
N GLU A 68 -0.94 -8.57 11.73
CA GLU A 68 -1.94 -7.67 11.16
C GLU A 68 -1.58 -6.19 11.35
N PHE A 69 -0.90 -5.83 12.43
CA PHE A 69 -0.42 -4.46 12.64
C PHE A 69 0.67 -4.12 11.62
N VAL A 70 1.69 -4.98 11.48
CA VAL A 70 2.76 -4.86 10.47
C VAL A 70 2.20 -4.73 9.05
N ASP A 71 1.25 -5.57 8.64
CA ASP A 71 0.62 -5.49 7.32
C ASP A 71 -0.13 -4.15 7.11
N ASN A 72 -0.79 -3.65 8.15
CA ASN A 72 -1.44 -2.33 8.09
C ASN A 72 -0.43 -1.18 8.04
N LEU A 73 0.69 -1.25 8.78
CA LEU A 73 1.76 -0.25 8.71
C LEU A 73 2.42 -0.22 7.33
N LYS A 74 2.64 -1.39 6.71
CA LYS A 74 3.17 -1.51 5.34
C LYS A 74 2.25 -0.84 4.31
N ILE A 75 0.93 -0.97 4.45
CA ILE A 75 -0.03 -0.21 3.63
C ILE A 75 0.04 1.30 3.96
N TYR A 76 -0.01 1.66 5.25
CA TYR A 76 -0.10 3.04 5.71
C TYR A 76 1.12 3.89 5.33
N ARG A 77 2.34 3.32 5.39
CA ARG A 77 3.59 4.06 5.12
C ARG A 77 3.96 4.19 3.64
N ASN A 78 3.31 3.45 2.75
CA ASN A 78 3.74 3.31 1.36
C ASN A 78 3.10 4.35 0.41
N PHE A 79 3.56 5.60 0.53
CA PHE A 79 3.23 6.71 -0.35
C PHE A 79 4.48 7.54 -0.68
N THR A 80 4.49 8.16 -1.87
CA THR A 80 5.64 8.93 -2.37
C THR A 80 6.09 9.97 -1.35
N THR A 81 7.38 9.95 -0.99
CA THR A 81 8.01 10.83 0.01
C THR A 81 7.45 10.75 1.44
N SER A 82 6.90 9.60 1.86
CA SER A 82 6.39 9.40 3.23
C SER A 82 7.41 9.68 4.33
N TYR A 83 8.71 9.47 4.08
CA TYR A 83 9.80 9.85 4.99
C TYR A 83 9.82 11.33 5.41
N LYS A 84 9.18 12.22 4.62
CA LYS A 84 8.95 13.62 5.00
C LYS A 84 7.71 13.81 5.87
N TYR A 85 6.64 13.06 5.65
CA TYR A 85 5.44 13.09 6.48
C TYR A 85 5.70 12.56 7.89
N PHE A 86 6.51 11.49 7.99
CA PHE A 86 6.93 10.90 9.27
C PHE A 86 8.21 11.52 9.85
N GLU A 87 8.76 12.59 9.22
CA GLU A 87 9.96 13.33 9.66
C GLU A 87 11.18 12.45 10.04
N THR A 88 11.28 11.26 9.44
CA THR A 88 12.27 10.24 9.81
C THR A 88 13.71 10.67 9.47
N LYS A 89 14.64 10.43 10.41
CA LYS A 89 16.07 10.82 10.32
C LYS A 89 16.67 10.60 8.93
N HIS A 90 17.47 11.55 8.46
CA HIS A 90 17.95 11.55 7.07
C HIS A 90 18.81 10.33 6.74
N ALA A 91 19.67 9.86 7.65
CA ALA A 91 20.47 8.65 7.47
C ALA A 91 19.73 7.30 7.59
N ILE A 92 18.40 7.27 7.82
CA ILE A 92 17.61 6.03 7.74
C ILE A 92 17.18 5.79 6.28
N PRO A 93 17.45 4.63 5.65
CA PRO A 93 16.98 4.33 4.30
C PRO A 93 15.46 4.44 4.10
N PHE A 94 15.00 4.53 2.85
CA PHE A 94 13.59 4.51 2.50
C PHE A 94 12.96 3.14 2.75
N TYR A 95 11.86 3.12 3.49
CA TYR A 95 11.09 1.94 3.87
C TYR A 95 9.84 1.72 2.99
N THR A 96 9.86 2.26 1.76
CA THR A 96 8.77 2.24 0.79
C THR A 96 9.18 1.52 -0.50
N THR A 97 8.19 0.94 -1.19
CA THR A 97 8.35 0.39 -2.54
C THR A 97 8.03 1.49 -3.57
N PRO A 98 8.85 1.67 -4.64
CA PRO A 98 8.58 2.63 -5.70
C PRO A 98 7.18 2.45 -6.32
N ILE A 99 6.44 3.55 -6.49
CA ILE A 99 5.03 3.49 -6.90
C ILE A 99 4.91 3.66 -8.42
N VAL A 100 4.38 2.64 -9.07
CA VAL A 100 4.14 2.59 -10.51
C VAL A 100 2.66 2.84 -10.80
N TYR A 101 2.38 3.76 -11.71
CA TYR A 101 1.05 4.17 -12.12
C TYR A 101 0.80 3.83 -13.59
N MET A 102 -0.39 3.32 -13.90
CA MET A 102 -0.85 3.10 -15.27
C MET A 102 -1.74 4.26 -15.71
N SER A 103 -1.54 4.80 -16.91
CA SER A 103 -2.43 5.81 -17.48
C SER A 103 -3.63 5.19 -18.22
N LEU A 104 -4.68 5.98 -18.42
CA LEU A 104 -5.82 5.58 -19.26
C LEU A 104 -5.43 5.28 -20.73
N LYS A 105 -4.27 5.75 -21.18
CA LYS A 105 -3.70 5.49 -22.52
C LYS A 105 -2.71 4.31 -22.54
N GLY A 106 -2.58 3.57 -21.43
CA GLY A 106 -1.66 2.43 -21.30
C GLY A 106 -0.19 2.81 -21.09
N GLY A 107 0.11 4.08 -20.79
CA GLY A 107 1.45 4.52 -20.44
C GLY A 107 1.81 4.18 -18.99
N ILE A 108 3.06 3.77 -18.75
CA ILE A 108 3.57 3.45 -17.41
C ILE A 108 4.37 4.64 -16.88
N PHE A 109 4.00 5.12 -15.68
CA PHE A 109 4.55 6.31 -15.05
C PHE A 109 5.04 6.05 -13.63
N MET A 110 6.00 6.84 -13.16
CA MET A 110 6.47 6.89 -11.77
C MET A 110 6.77 8.35 -11.39
N ALA A 111 6.66 8.70 -10.11
CA ALA A 111 7.08 10.01 -9.61
C ALA A 111 8.60 10.09 -9.49
N LYS A 112 9.22 11.23 -9.84
CA LYS A 112 10.69 11.41 -9.81
C LYS A 112 11.34 11.09 -8.46
N ALA A 113 10.63 11.37 -7.36
CA ALA A 113 11.11 11.03 -6.02
C ALA A 113 11.20 9.50 -5.78
N ASP A 114 10.36 8.69 -6.43
CA ASP A 114 10.35 7.24 -6.25
C ASP A 114 11.45 6.55 -7.09
N PHE A 115 12.05 7.22 -8.08
CA PHE A 115 13.29 6.75 -8.73
C PHE A 115 14.50 6.82 -7.80
N TYR A 116 14.52 7.76 -6.84
CA TYR A 116 15.55 7.77 -5.80
C TYR A 116 15.36 6.62 -4.79
N VAL A 117 14.12 6.24 -4.50
CA VAL A 117 13.78 5.02 -3.73
C VAL A 117 14.22 3.77 -4.49
N LEU A 118 14.00 3.72 -5.80
CA LEU A 118 14.43 2.63 -6.66
C LEU A 118 15.97 2.51 -6.71
N LEU A 119 16.68 3.63 -6.85
CA LEU A 119 18.14 3.67 -6.90
C LEU A 119 18.78 3.28 -5.56
N GLU A 120 18.21 3.73 -4.44
CA GLU A 120 18.62 3.26 -3.10
C GLU A 120 18.39 1.75 -2.95
N ASN A 121 17.24 1.24 -3.40
CA ASN A 121 16.94 -0.20 -3.38
C ASN A 121 17.79 -1.03 -4.35
N ILE A 122 18.39 -0.43 -5.39
CA ILE A 122 19.43 -1.08 -6.21
C ILE A 122 20.74 -1.14 -5.43
N ALA A 123 21.17 -0.02 -4.85
CA ALA A 123 22.40 0.05 -4.08
C ALA A 123 22.38 -0.86 -2.84
N LEU A 124 21.29 -0.86 -2.05
CA LEU A 124 21.14 -1.71 -0.86
C LEU A 124 21.11 -3.21 -1.14
N ARG A 125 20.68 -3.65 -2.34
CA ARG A 125 20.69 -5.08 -2.72
C ARG A 125 22.06 -5.57 -3.17
N ASN A 126 22.84 -4.69 -3.81
CA ASN A 126 24.17 -5.00 -4.32
C ASN A 126 25.30 -4.57 -3.34
N LEU A 127 24.95 -3.87 -2.25
CA LEU A 127 25.76 -3.71 -1.04
C LEU A 127 25.86 -5.06 -0.31
N HIS A 128 26.66 -5.95 -0.86
CA HIS A 128 27.11 -7.14 -0.16
C HIS A 128 27.87 -6.74 1.11
N PRO A 129 27.58 -7.34 2.28
CA PRO A 129 28.65 -7.53 3.25
C PRO A 129 29.68 -8.44 2.57
N LYS A 130 30.88 -7.91 2.29
CA LYS A 130 32.04 -8.72 1.90
C LYS A 130 32.30 -9.72 3.03
N SER A 131 32.95 -10.86 2.77
CA SER A 131 33.10 -11.95 3.77
C SER A 131 33.71 -11.52 5.10
N ASN A 132 34.40 -10.37 5.11
CA ASN A 132 35.15 -9.82 6.24
C ASN A 132 34.57 -8.49 6.78
N SER A 133 33.47 -7.96 6.21
CA SER A 133 32.88 -6.68 6.66
C SER A 133 32.00 -6.88 7.90
N ASN A 134 32.14 -6.03 8.91
CA ASN A 134 31.37 -6.16 10.15
C ASN A 134 30.01 -5.43 10.09
N SER A 135 29.15 -5.64 11.10
CA SER A 135 27.82 -5.02 11.16
C SER A 135 27.89 -3.48 11.27
N HIS A 136 28.95 -2.94 11.86
CA HIS A 136 29.13 -1.49 12.02
C HIS A 136 29.44 -0.80 10.69
N GLU A 137 30.28 -1.38 9.81
CA GLU A 137 30.54 -0.89 8.46
C GLU A 137 29.26 -0.84 7.62
N VAL A 138 28.43 -1.89 7.66
CA VAL A 138 27.11 -1.89 6.99
C VAL A 138 26.23 -0.74 7.51
N GLY A 139 26.36 -0.39 8.80
CA GLY A 139 25.79 0.82 9.37
C GLY A 139 26.29 2.11 8.69
N VAL A 140 27.60 2.25 8.44
CA VAL A 140 28.17 3.43 7.75
C VAL A 140 27.69 3.50 6.30
N TYR A 141 27.79 2.40 5.54
CA TYR A 141 27.35 2.32 4.14
C TYR A 141 25.87 2.71 3.98
N THR A 142 24.99 2.15 4.83
CA THR A 142 23.55 2.46 4.79
C THR A 142 23.23 3.90 5.18
N SER A 143 23.91 4.46 6.18
CA SER A 143 23.76 5.88 6.55
C SER A 143 24.21 6.81 5.43
N PHE A 144 25.40 6.57 4.85
CA PHE A 144 25.97 7.40 3.80
C PHE A 144 25.07 7.42 2.56
N LEU A 145 24.64 6.23 2.11
CA LEU A 145 23.74 6.07 0.97
C LEU A 145 22.43 6.85 1.18
N ALA A 146 21.77 6.68 2.33
CA ALA A 146 20.50 7.34 2.63
C ALA A 146 20.64 8.88 2.70
N LEU A 147 21.73 9.38 3.29
CA LEU A 147 22.05 10.81 3.29
C LEU A 147 22.29 11.33 1.87
N PHE A 148 23.15 10.67 1.10
CA PHE A 148 23.52 11.07 -0.27
C PHE A 148 22.30 11.10 -1.19
N ILE A 149 21.52 10.02 -1.21
CA ILE A 149 20.32 9.88 -2.03
C ILE A 149 19.28 10.94 -1.66
N LYS A 150 19.01 11.17 -0.37
CA LYS A 150 18.06 12.21 0.06
C LYS A 150 18.55 13.63 -0.22
N ILE A 151 19.86 13.89 -0.16
CA ILE A 151 20.47 15.17 -0.58
C ILE A 151 20.22 15.39 -2.06
N LYS A 152 20.54 14.42 -2.92
CA LYS A 152 20.30 14.52 -4.37
C LYS A 152 18.80 14.68 -4.70
N ALA A 153 17.93 14.00 -3.98
CA ALA A 153 16.48 14.10 -4.17
C ALA A 153 15.88 15.46 -3.75
N LYS A 154 16.60 16.34 -3.02
CA LYS A 154 16.06 17.61 -2.47
C LYS A 154 15.32 18.46 -3.51
N ASP A 155 15.78 18.50 -4.77
CA ASP A 155 15.22 19.38 -5.80
C ASP A 155 13.97 18.84 -6.49
N VAL A 156 13.92 17.55 -6.87
CA VAL A 156 12.66 16.94 -7.33
C VAL A 156 11.63 16.86 -6.20
N ASN A 157 12.09 16.81 -4.95
CA ASN A 157 11.20 16.79 -3.80
C ASN A 157 10.44 18.11 -3.55
N ARG A 158 10.69 19.19 -4.29
CA ARG A 158 9.93 20.45 -4.18
C ARG A 158 8.59 20.44 -4.93
N LYS A 159 8.46 19.66 -6.01
CA LYS A 159 7.21 19.50 -6.79
C LYS A 159 7.10 18.05 -7.26
N LEU A 160 5.96 17.42 -7.02
CA LEU A 160 5.70 16.06 -7.48
C LEU A 160 5.59 16.04 -9.02
N GLU A 161 6.63 15.56 -9.68
CA GLU A 161 6.68 15.38 -11.13
C GLU A 161 6.60 13.91 -11.50
N PHE A 162 5.73 13.58 -12.46
CA PHE A 162 5.63 12.25 -13.05
C PHE A 162 6.33 12.20 -14.40
N VAL A 163 6.97 11.05 -14.67
CA VAL A 163 7.61 10.73 -15.95
C VAL A 163 7.26 9.31 -16.38
N ARG A 164 7.21 9.10 -17.69
CA ARG A 164 7.08 7.78 -18.31
C ARG A 164 8.42 7.07 -18.20
N PHE A 165 8.42 5.76 -17.96
CA PHE A 165 9.63 4.95 -17.97
C PHE A 165 9.38 3.57 -18.60
N ASP A 166 10.47 2.92 -19.02
CA ASP A 166 10.50 1.53 -19.46
C ASP A 166 11.20 0.68 -18.40
N LYS A 167 10.79 -0.59 -18.24
CA LYS A 167 11.49 -1.55 -17.39
C LYS A 167 12.94 -1.73 -17.86
N LYS A 168 13.20 -1.69 -19.17
CA LYS A 168 14.58 -1.82 -19.67
C LYS A 168 15.51 -0.74 -19.11
N GLU A 169 15.04 0.52 -18.99
CA GLU A 169 15.86 1.59 -18.39
C GLU A 169 16.18 1.33 -16.91
N ILE A 170 15.31 0.62 -16.18
CA ILE A 170 15.59 0.17 -14.80
C ILE A 170 16.62 -0.96 -14.79
N ASP A 171 16.49 -1.93 -15.69
CA ASP A 171 17.46 -3.03 -15.83
C ASP A 171 18.86 -2.49 -16.21
N ASP A 172 18.91 -1.49 -17.11
CA ASP A 172 20.13 -0.79 -17.50
C ASP A 172 20.75 0.02 -16.32
N ILE A 173 19.94 0.59 -15.41
CA ILE A 173 20.43 1.27 -14.19
C ILE A 173 21.03 0.26 -13.19
N GLU A 174 20.39 -0.89 -13.02
CA GLU A 174 20.86 -1.93 -12.09
C GLU A 174 22.20 -2.51 -12.56
N ASN A 175 22.32 -2.81 -13.86
CA ASN A 175 23.59 -3.23 -14.47
C ASN A 175 24.68 -2.16 -14.37
N GLU A 176 24.37 -0.89 -14.61
CA GLU A 176 25.35 0.22 -14.47
C GLU A 176 25.84 0.39 -13.03
N PHE A 177 24.99 0.17 -12.02
CA PHE A 177 25.42 0.21 -10.62
C PHE A 177 26.32 -0.98 -10.27
N VAL A 178 25.93 -2.19 -10.68
CA VAL A 178 26.71 -3.41 -10.40
C VAL A 178 28.10 -3.32 -11.02
N MET A 179 28.22 -3.07 -12.33
CA MET A 179 29.52 -2.93 -13.00
C MET A 179 30.38 -1.80 -12.40
N GLY A 180 29.75 -0.71 -11.95
CA GLY A 180 30.45 0.39 -11.30
C GLY A 180 31.03 0.02 -9.93
N MET A 181 30.34 -0.83 -9.16
CA MET A 181 30.83 -1.35 -7.88
C MET A 181 31.81 -2.52 -8.06
N GLU A 182 31.65 -3.37 -9.07
CA GLU A 182 32.62 -4.42 -9.42
C GLU A 182 34.01 -3.83 -9.74
N LEU A 183 34.06 -2.65 -10.38
CA LEU A 183 35.30 -1.89 -10.61
C LEU A 183 35.93 -1.31 -9.32
N SER A 184 35.25 -1.41 -8.17
CA SER A 184 35.80 -1.07 -6.84
C SER A 184 36.43 -2.28 -6.13
N ASP A 185 36.11 -3.50 -6.56
CA ASP A 185 36.80 -4.69 -6.09
C ASP A 185 38.11 -4.85 -6.86
N GLY A 186 39.22 -4.60 -6.16
CA GLY A 186 40.55 -4.94 -6.64
C GLY A 186 40.67 -6.43 -7.00
N PRO A 187 41.68 -6.82 -7.80
CA PRO A 187 41.78 -8.17 -8.35
C PRO A 187 41.66 -9.24 -7.27
N SER A 188 40.71 -10.16 -7.45
CA SER A 188 40.17 -11.05 -6.39
C SER A 188 41.13 -12.13 -5.87
N SER A 189 42.43 -12.00 -6.15
CA SER A 189 43.50 -12.88 -5.69
C SER A 189 44.10 -12.40 -4.37
N THR A 190 43.92 -13.19 -3.31
CA THR A 190 44.48 -12.98 -1.95
C THR A 190 46.01 -13.09 -1.86
N THR A 191 46.71 -12.94 -2.99
CA THR A 191 48.17 -13.01 -3.15
C THR A 191 48.75 -11.76 -3.80
N ASP A 192 47.95 -10.87 -4.39
CA ASP A 192 48.45 -9.68 -5.06
C ASP A 192 48.50 -8.45 -4.15
N LEU A 193 49.56 -8.40 -3.35
CA LEU A 193 49.89 -7.26 -2.48
C LEU A 193 50.16 -5.95 -3.24
N SER A 194 50.20 -5.93 -4.58
CA SER A 194 50.43 -4.69 -5.36
C SER A 194 49.28 -3.69 -5.26
N PHE A 195 48.03 -4.16 -5.11
CA PHE A 195 46.87 -3.27 -4.90
C PHE A 195 46.85 -2.65 -3.50
N HIS A 196 47.37 -3.38 -2.50
CA HIS A 196 47.73 -2.82 -1.19
C HIS A 196 49.06 -2.03 -1.21
N GLY A 197 49.78 -2.06 -2.34
CA GLY A 197 51.11 -1.48 -2.53
C GLY A 197 51.09 0.00 -2.95
N GLN A 198 49.99 0.50 -3.53
CA GLN A 198 49.73 1.94 -3.44
C GLN A 198 49.42 2.27 -1.98
N LYS A 199 50.34 2.99 -1.34
CA LYS A 199 50.13 3.56 -0.02
C LYS A 199 48.98 4.57 -0.07
N LEU A 200 47.74 4.14 0.16
CA LEU A 200 46.74 5.05 0.68
C LEU A 200 47.31 5.62 1.99
N PRO A 201 47.51 6.95 2.11
CA PRO A 201 48.05 7.52 3.34
C PRO A 201 47.07 7.20 4.47
N GLY A 202 47.57 6.51 5.51
CA GLY A 202 46.73 5.87 6.53
C GLY A 202 45.63 6.79 7.05
N GLY A 203 44.38 6.38 6.86
CA GLY A 203 43.23 7.25 7.05
C GLY A 203 43.07 7.68 8.50
N THR A 204 43.03 8.99 8.75
CA THR A 204 42.62 9.54 10.05
C THR A 204 41.14 9.92 10.04
N MET A 205 40.48 9.83 11.21
CA MET A 205 39.06 10.18 11.34
C MET A 205 38.77 11.63 10.96
N LYS A 206 39.75 12.52 11.13
CA LYS A 206 39.69 13.90 10.67
C LYS A 206 39.53 13.99 9.14
N GLN A 207 40.38 13.28 8.39
CA GLN A 207 40.30 13.24 6.92
C GLN A 207 39.01 12.59 6.42
N PHE A 208 38.51 11.56 7.12
CA PHE A 208 37.20 10.97 6.81
C PHE A 208 36.08 12.01 6.98
N ASN A 209 36.02 12.70 8.12
CA ASN A 209 34.97 13.67 8.41
C ASN A 209 35.06 14.92 7.51
N GLU A 210 36.26 15.33 7.11
CA GLU A 210 36.48 16.34 6.08
C GLU A 210 35.91 15.90 4.72
N LYS A 211 36.17 14.66 4.28
CA LYS A 211 35.59 14.12 3.03
C LYS A 211 34.08 13.89 3.11
N MET A 212 33.53 13.41 4.22
CA MET A 212 32.08 13.27 4.35
C MET A 212 31.36 14.62 4.27
N ARG A 213 31.93 15.70 4.80
CA ARG A 213 31.37 17.05 4.65
C ARG A 213 31.44 17.59 3.21
N GLU A 214 32.45 17.21 2.43
CA GLU A 214 32.49 17.45 0.97
C GLU A 214 31.38 16.67 0.25
N TYR A 215 31.13 15.42 0.63
CA TYR A 215 30.22 14.51 -0.07
C TYR A 215 28.75 14.75 0.31
N LEU A 216 28.50 15.17 1.55
CA LEU A 216 27.17 15.30 2.19
C LEU A 216 26.95 16.72 2.75
N PRO A 217 26.92 17.76 1.91
CA PRO A 217 26.82 19.15 2.38
C PRO A 217 25.53 19.42 3.17
N GLY A 218 25.70 19.97 4.38
CA GLY A 218 24.61 20.29 5.30
C GLY A 218 24.11 19.11 6.15
N VAL A 219 24.91 18.05 6.31
CA VAL A 219 24.77 17.09 7.42
C VAL A 219 25.53 17.65 8.65
N ALA A 220 25.00 17.41 9.85
CA ALA A 220 25.61 17.85 11.10
C ALA A 220 26.64 16.82 11.62
N ASP A 221 27.65 17.30 12.35
CA ASP A 221 28.75 16.46 12.85
C ASP A 221 28.29 15.42 13.91
N ASP A 222 27.09 15.57 14.50
CA ASP A 222 26.47 14.65 15.45
C ASP A 222 25.54 13.61 14.79
N ASP A 223 25.38 13.61 13.45
CA ASP A 223 24.52 12.65 12.75
C ASP A 223 24.97 11.19 12.98
N ILE A 224 23.98 10.28 12.98
CA ILE A 224 24.18 8.84 13.20
C ILE A 224 25.17 8.19 12.21
N LEU A 225 25.47 8.81 11.06
CA LEU A 225 26.62 8.43 10.22
C LEU A 225 27.93 8.42 11.01
N PHE A 226 28.25 9.51 11.72
CA PHE A 226 29.51 9.67 12.46
C PHE A 226 29.55 8.78 13.71
N GLN A 227 28.42 8.62 14.39
CA GLN A 227 28.29 7.69 15.54
C GLN A 227 28.55 6.23 15.12
N ARG A 228 28.04 5.81 13.95
CA ARG A 228 28.29 4.48 13.37
C ARG A 228 29.73 4.33 12.89
N LEU A 229 30.33 5.39 12.34
CA LEU A 229 31.74 5.42 11.95
C LEU A 229 32.67 5.24 13.15
N GLU A 230 32.43 5.95 14.24
CA GLU A 230 33.18 5.80 15.50
C GLU A 230 33.04 4.39 16.07
N SER A 231 31.84 3.80 15.98
CA SER A 231 31.58 2.41 16.37
C SER A 231 32.37 1.42 15.49
N ALA A 232 32.34 1.60 14.17
CA ALA A 232 33.07 0.75 13.23
C ALA A 232 34.59 0.84 13.44
N ASN A 233 35.14 2.06 13.48
CA ASN A 233 36.55 2.30 13.80
C ASN A 233 36.92 1.78 15.20
N GLY A 234 36.01 1.86 16.17
CA GLY A 234 36.19 1.32 17.53
C GLY A 234 36.32 -0.20 17.57
N SER A 235 35.66 -0.91 16.64
CA SER A 235 35.63 -2.38 16.57
C SER A 235 36.88 -3.04 15.98
N TYR A 236 37.80 -2.28 15.35
CA TYR A 236 39.07 -2.80 14.83
C TYR A 236 40.22 -2.69 15.82
N GLU A 237 41.22 -3.56 15.67
CA GLU A 237 42.54 -3.38 16.30
C GLU A 237 43.15 -2.03 15.88
N LYS A 238 43.93 -1.39 16.77
CA LYS A 238 44.39 0.00 16.57
C LYS A 238 45.26 0.15 15.33
N GLU A 239 45.97 -0.94 15.02
CA GLU A 239 46.92 -1.15 13.95
C GLU A 239 46.21 -1.27 12.59
N GLU A 240 45.02 -1.89 12.54
CA GLU A 240 44.21 -1.99 11.31
C GLU A 240 43.45 -0.70 10.97
N ARG A 241 43.04 0.09 11.96
CA ARG A 241 42.14 1.26 11.79
C ARG A 241 42.49 2.17 10.61
N PRO A 242 43.76 2.59 10.38
CA PRO A 242 44.08 3.50 9.29
C PRO A 242 43.90 2.88 7.90
N LEU A 243 44.05 1.55 7.78
CA LEU A 243 43.83 0.81 6.54
C LEU A 243 42.33 0.59 6.30
N ARG A 244 41.59 0.15 7.32
CA ARG A 244 40.13 -0.03 7.27
C ARG A 244 39.41 1.26 6.90
N LEU A 245 39.80 2.39 7.53
CA LEU A 245 39.22 3.69 7.21
C LEU A 245 39.52 4.11 5.78
N ALA A 246 40.75 3.88 5.28
CA ALA A 246 41.11 4.21 3.91
C ALA A 246 40.34 3.36 2.88
N GLN A 247 40.12 2.07 3.15
CA GLN A 247 39.24 1.21 2.34
C GLN A 247 37.79 1.74 2.35
N LEU A 248 37.23 2.02 3.53
CA LEU A 248 35.87 2.56 3.68
C LEU A 248 35.69 3.91 2.93
N MET A 249 36.70 4.80 2.94
CA MET A 249 36.68 6.03 2.14
C MET A 249 36.62 5.76 0.64
N TYR A 250 37.37 4.76 0.16
CA TYR A 250 37.41 4.39 -1.25
C TYR A 250 36.11 3.72 -1.74
N GLU A 251 35.52 2.82 -0.93
CA GLU A 251 34.26 2.15 -1.28
C GLU A 251 33.07 3.14 -1.26
N LEU A 252 33.04 4.08 -0.30
CA LEU A 252 32.06 5.18 -0.28
C LEU A 252 32.24 6.17 -1.43
N GLU A 253 33.48 6.46 -1.82
CA GLU A 253 33.77 7.34 -2.97
C GLU A 253 33.36 6.69 -4.30
N THR A 254 33.63 5.40 -4.48
CA THR A 254 33.20 4.68 -5.69
C THR A 254 31.68 4.60 -5.76
N MET A 255 30.99 4.34 -4.65
CA MET A 255 29.52 4.43 -4.58
C MET A 255 29.01 5.83 -4.95
N ARG A 256 29.59 6.91 -4.38
CA ARG A 256 29.28 8.30 -4.73
C ARG A 256 29.48 8.54 -6.23
N SER A 257 30.55 8.05 -6.82
CA SER A 257 30.86 8.20 -8.24
C SER A 257 29.80 7.51 -9.12
N CYS A 258 29.51 6.24 -8.86
CA CYS A 258 28.53 5.44 -9.62
C CYS A 258 27.12 6.06 -9.57
N LEU A 259 26.66 6.45 -8.38
CA LEU A 259 25.36 7.09 -8.19
C LEU A 259 25.28 8.45 -8.90
N ASN A 260 26.35 9.27 -8.86
CA ASN A 260 26.42 10.51 -9.64
C ASN A 260 26.35 10.23 -11.14
N GLY A 261 27.08 9.22 -11.65
CA GLY A 261 27.07 8.83 -13.06
C GLY A 261 25.66 8.48 -13.55
N ILE A 262 24.96 7.60 -12.83
CA ILE A 262 23.59 7.19 -13.12
C ILE A 262 22.62 8.38 -13.12
N ILE A 263 22.69 9.24 -12.09
CA ILE A 263 21.84 10.43 -11.92
C ILE A 263 22.06 11.46 -13.04
N ASN A 264 23.32 11.70 -13.41
CA ASN A 264 23.71 12.68 -14.42
C ASN A 264 23.42 12.19 -15.85
N LYS A 265 23.54 10.88 -16.11
CA LYS A 265 23.21 10.24 -17.39
C LYS A 265 21.70 10.26 -17.70
N ARG A 266 20.84 10.28 -16.68
CA ARG A 266 19.37 10.21 -16.81
C ARG A 266 18.64 11.43 -16.20
N PRO A 267 18.87 12.65 -16.71
CA PRO A 267 18.28 13.86 -16.14
C PRO A 267 16.75 13.95 -16.31
N HIS A 268 16.14 13.15 -17.18
CA HIS A 268 14.68 13.03 -17.27
C HIS A 268 14.07 12.31 -16.06
N LEU A 269 14.76 11.35 -15.45
CA LEU A 269 14.30 10.67 -14.25
C LEU A 269 14.62 11.47 -12.98
N PHE A 270 15.88 11.90 -12.83
CA PHE A 270 16.40 12.39 -11.55
C PHE A 270 16.39 13.91 -11.38
N HIS A 271 16.41 14.70 -12.46
CA HIS A 271 16.43 16.17 -12.36
C HIS A 271 15.04 16.77 -12.63
N ARG A 272 14.75 17.96 -12.09
CA ARG A 272 13.46 18.65 -12.25
C ARG A 272 13.20 19.06 -13.72
N LYS A 273 11.95 18.99 -14.20
CA LYS A 273 11.58 19.41 -15.57
C LYS A 273 11.93 20.89 -15.77
N SER A 274 12.72 21.18 -16.80
CA SER A 274 13.00 22.54 -17.29
C SER A 274 12.42 22.71 -18.69
N LYS A 275 11.70 23.82 -18.92
CA LYS A 275 11.17 24.17 -20.24
C LYS A 275 12.25 24.29 -21.33
N LYS A 276 13.52 24.52 -20.94
CA LYS A 276 14.67 24.58 -21.86
C LYS A 276 15.21 23.21 -22.31
N THR A 277 14.95 22.13 -21.59
CA THR A 277 15.57 20.81 -21.87
C THR A 277 14.57 19.71 -22.20
N GLN A 278 13.30 19.81 -21.79
CA GLN A 278 12.28 18.77 -22.01
C GLN A 278 10.93 19.34 -22.49
N PRO A 279 10.88 20.03 -23.66
CA PRO A 279 9.66 20.68 -24.16
C PRO A 279 8.53 19.71 -24.51
N SER A 280 8.83 18.44 -24.83
CA SER A 280 7.87 17.41 -25.24
C SER A 280 7.41 16.47 -24.12
N SER A 281 7.68 16.81 -22.85
CA SER A 281 7.20 16.02 -21.70
C SER A 281 5.68 15.93 -21.66
N PRO A 282 5.07 14.73 -21.49
CA PRO A 282 3.63 14.62 -21.31
C PRO A 282 3.16 15.36 -20.06
N ILE A 283 1.98 15.97 -20.18
CA ILE A 283 1.23 16.55 -19.07
C ILE A 283 0.56 15.39 -18.33
N VAL A 284 0.76 15.27 -17.02
CA VAL A 284 0.27 14.13 -16.21
C VAL A 284 -0.65 14.64 -15.11
N VAL A 285 -1.85 14.07 -15.01
CA VAL A 285 -2.86 14.39 -13.97
C VAL A 285 -3.25 13.11 -13.24
N ARG A 286 -3.43 13.20 -11.92
CA ARG A 286 -3.89 12.08 -11.10
C ARG A 286 -5.41 11.93 -11.20
N MET A 287 -5.85 10.80 -11.75
CA MET A 287 -7.24 10.36 -11.66
C MET A 287 -7.36 9.44 -10.45
N PHE A 288 -7.99 9.94 -9.39
CA PHE A 288 -8.21 9.22 -8.15
C PHE A 288 -9.35 8.23 -8.27
N GLU A 289 -9.16 7.04 -7.70
CA GLU A 289 -10.16 5.95 -7.75
C GLU A 289 -10.60 5.54 -6.33
N ASP A 290 -11.89 5.68 -6.03
CA ASP A 290 -12.49 5.27 -4.74
C ASP A 290 -13.71 4.38 -4.97
N GLY A 291 -13.48 3.06 -4.95
CA GLY A 291 -14.47 2.08 -5.40
C GLY A 291 -14.79 2.26 -6.88
N ASP A 292 -16.07 2.34 -7.23
CA ASP A 292 -16.54 2.53 -8.60
C ASP A 292 -16.50 4.02 -9.05
N ARG A 293 -15.81 4.90 -8.30
CA ARG A 293 -15.78 6.35 -8.52
C ARG A 293 -14.43 6.82 -9.02
N GLN A 294 -14.43 7.71 -10.02
CA GLN A 294 -13.23 8.29 -10.62
C GLN A 294 -13.34 9.81 -10.66
N PHE A 295 -12.31 10.52 -10.19
CA PHE A 295 -12.30 11.99 -10.12
C PHE A 295 -10.87 12.54 -10.11
N VAL A 296 -10.69 13.80 -10.49
CA VAL A 296 -9.39 14.50 -10.45
C VAL A 296 -9.42 15.61 -9.41
N MET A 297 -8.28 15.93 -8.79
CA MET A 297 -8.19 17.11 -7.91
C MET A 297 -8.27 18.39 -8.78
N ASN A 298 -9.21 19.28 -8.46
CA ASN A 298 -9.60 20.41 -9.32
C ASN A 298 -8.38 21.28 -9.71
N GLY A 299 -7.61 21.72 -8.71
CA GLY A 299 -6.41 22.53 -8.95
C GLY A 299 -5.25 21.81 -9.66
N GLU A 300 -5.15 20.48 -9.57
CA GLU A 300 -4.15 19.71 -10.33
C GLU A 300 -4.54 19.63 -11.81
N PHE A 301 -5.85 19.50 -12.10
CA PHE A 301 -6.37 19.47 -13.47
C PHE A 301 -6.36 20.85 -14.14
N LEU A 302 -6.92 21.89 -13.50
CA LEU A 302 -6.98 23.24 -14.09
C LEU A 302 -5.59 23.79 -14.42
N LYS A 303 -4.61 23.52 -13.55
CA LYS A 303 -3.20 23.89 -13.76
C LYS A 303 -2.52 23.08 -14.87
N ALA A 304 -2.98 21.85 -15.12
CA ALA A 304 -2.51 21.02 -16.22
C ALA A 304 -3.06 21.44 -17.59
N ILE A 305 -4.11 22.27 -17.64
CA ILE A 305 -4.66 22.87 -18.87
C ILE A 305 -4.25 24.33 -19.08
N ASP A 306 -3.32 24.85 -18.27
CA ASP A 306 -2.81 26.24 -18.31
C ASP A 306 -3.89 27.33 -18.11
N LEU A 307 -5.00 27.01 -17.43
CA LEU A 307 -5.90 28.03 -16.91
C LEU A 307 -5.27 28.71 -15.68
N ASP A 308 -5.33 30.04 -15.62
CA ASP A 308 -4.68 30.82 -14.57
C ASP A 308 -5.41 30.70 -13.23
N VAL A 309 -5.07 29.64 -12.49
CA VAL A 309 -5.52 29.42 -11.12
C VAL A 309 -4.40 29.82 -10.18
N ASN A 310 -4.68 30.87 -9.38
CA ASN A 310 -3.92 31.18 -8.17
C ASN A 310 -4.07 30.05 -7.14
N TYR A 311 -3.31 28.97 -7.36
CA TYR A 311 -3.31 27.76 -6.52
C TYR A 311 -2.52 28.04 -5.23
N SER A 312 -3.18 28.73 -4.31
CA SER A 312 -2.85 28.63 -2.89
C SER A 312 -3.12 27.20 -2.41
N PRO A 313 -2.28 26.62 -1.53
CA PRO A 313 -2.64 25.41 -0.79
C PRO A 313 -3.82 25.71 0.14
N LYS A 314 -5.04 25.55 -0.38
CA LYS A 314 -6.28 25.65 0.41
C LYS A 314 -6.29 24.53 1.47
N ASP A 315 -6.90 24.82 2.62
CA ASP A 315 -7.28 23.82 3.64
C ASP A 315 -8.11 22.66 3.05
N VAL A 316 -8.84 22.95 1.96
CA VAL A 316 -9.71 22.04 1.20
C VAL A 316 -9.36 22.04 -0.28
N CYS A 317 -9.07 20.87 -0.86
CA CYS A 317 -8.86 20.67 -2.29
C CYS A 317 -10.08 20.01 -2.94
N GLU A 318 -10.83 20.78 -3.71
CA GLU A 318 -11.99 20.33 -4.49
C GLU A 318 -11.64 19.24 -5.52
N VAL A 319 -12.65 18.49 -6.00
CA VAL A 319 -12.50 17.51 -7.09
C VAL A 319 -13.49 17.75 -8.22
N LEU A 320 -13.14 17.32 -9.43
CA LEU A 320 -14.05 17.20 -10.58
C LEU A 320 -14.29 15.71 -10.86
N ASP A 321 -15.54 15.30 -11.09
CA ASP A 321 -15.85 13.92 -11.52
C ASP A 321 -15.20 13.65 -12.89
N MET A 322 -14.68 12.44 -13.12
CA MET A 322 -14.00 12.16 -14.37
C MET A 322 -14.94 12.27 -15.58
N LYS A 323 -16.25 12.08 -15.39
CA LYS A 323 -17.25 12.33 -16.45
C LYS A 323 -17.37 13.81 -16.79
N ASP A 324 -17.47 14.68 -15.77
CA ASP A 324 -17.47 16.14 -15.96
C ASP A 324 -16.23 16.62 -16.73
N VAL A 325 -15.06 16.05 -16.41
CA VAL A 325 -13.79 16.35 -17.11
C VAL A 325 -13.87 15.97 -18.59
N LEU A 326 -14.28 14.73 -18.90
CA LEU A 326 -14.38 14.20 -20.25
C LEU A 326 -15.51 14.84 -21.07
N GLU A 327 -16.53 15.39 -20.42
CA GLU A 327 -17.64 16.07 -21.10
C GLU A 327 -17.34 17.55 -21.39
N LYS A 328 -16.75 18.27 -20.43
CA LYS A 328 -16.59 19.74 -20.47
C LYS A 328 -15.25 20.25 -21.01
N TYR A 329 -14.20 19.41 -21.04
CA TYR A 329 -12.83 19.84 -21.37
C TYR A 329 -12.18 18.99 -22.48
N LYS A 330 -12.98 18.41 -23.39
CA LYS A 330 -12.54 17.48 -24.45
C LYS A 330 -11.28 17.93 -25.18
N ASP A 331 -11.27 19.18 -25.65
CA ASP A 331 -10.19 19.80 -26.42
C ASP A 331 -8.87 19.97 -25.64
N HIS A 332 -8.86 19.65 -24.35
CA HIS A 332 -7.67 19.66 -23.49
C HIS A 332 -7.33 18.29 -22.90
N VAL A 333 -8.26 17.32 -22.93
CA VAL A 333 -8.05 15.95 -22.41
C VAL A 333 -7.01 15.18 -23.23
N ASP A 334 -6.97 15.37 -24.55
CA ASP A 334 -6.10 14.59 -25.43
C ASP A 334 -4.60 14.84 -25.21
N ARG A 335 -4.21 16.04 -24.72
CA ARG A 335 -2.83 16.35 -24.32
C ARG A 335 -2.41 15.81 -22.94
N ILE A 336 -3.34 15.21 -22.17
CA ILE A 336 -3.11 14.76 -20.79
C ILE A 336 -3.00 13.24 -20.68
N GLU A 337 -2.07 12.78 -19.85
CA GLU A 337 -1.95 11.41 -19.36
C GLU A 337 -2.58 11.30 -17.97
N PHE A 338 -3.80 10.79 -17.90
CA PHE A 338 -4.52 10.57 -16.64
C PHE A 338 -4.02 9.27 -15.99
N ILE A 339 -3.26 9.38 -14.91
CA ILE A 339 -2.68 8.24 -14.18
C ILE A 339 -3.60 7.77 -13.05
N ARG A 340 -3.90 6.47 -13.04
CA ARG A 340 -4.81 5.81 -12.10
C ARG A 340 -4.19 5.78 -10.70
N THR A 341 -4.86 6.44 -9.75
CA THR A 341 -4.35 6.69 -8.39
C THR A 341 -5.38 6.17 -7.36
N PRO A 342 -5.34 4.90 -6.95
CA PRO A 342 -6.33 4.36 -6.01
C PRO A 342 -6.21 5.02 -4.63
N ILE A 343 -7.35 5.32 -4.00
CA ILE A 343 -7.42 5.82 -2.62
C ILE A 343 -7.13 4.65 -1.66
N LEU A 344 -5.87 4.50 -1.28
CA LEU A 344 -5.40 3.44 -0.39
C LEU A 344 -5.79 3.69 1.07
N ARG A 345 -6.19 2.62 1.76
CA ARG A 345 -6.58 2.63 3.17
C ARG A 345 -6.09 1.36 3.85
N SER A 346 -5.58 1.51 5.06
CA SER A 346 -5.37 0.40 6.01
C SER A 346 -6.68 0.13 6.78
N LYS A 347 -6.68 -0.83 7.72
CA LYS A 347 -7.84 -1.09 8.61
C LYS A 347 -8.26 0.15 9.39
N HIS A 348 -7.31 0.91 9.95
CA HIS A 348 -7.65 1.99 10.88
C HIS A 348 -7.47 3.41 10.34
N LYS A 349 -6.59 3.61 9.34
CA LYS A 349 -6.22 4.94 8.82
C LYS A 349 -6.09 4.98 7.30
N ALA A 350 -6.45 6.11 6.68
CA ALA A 350 -6.21 6.33 5.25
C ALA A 350 -4.71 6.56 4.97
N VAL A 351 -4.26 6.25 3.75
CA VAL A 351 -2.90 6.55 3.30
C VAL A 351 -2.81 8.04 2.90
N PRO A 352 -1.87 8.83 3.44
CA PRO A 352 -1.70 10.22 3.07
C PRO A 352 -1.39 10.42 1.58
N ILE A 353 -2.07 11.37 0.95
CA ILE A 353 -1.89 11.76 -0.46
C ILE A 353 -1.14 13.08 -0.50
N ARG A 354 0.08 13.07 -1.03
CA ARG A 354 0.88 14.29 -1.21
C ARG A 354 0.27 15.20 -2.28
N LEU A 355 0.26 16.52 -2.07
CA LEU A 355 -0.12 17.53 -3.06
C LEU A 355 1.00 17.79 -4.09
N ILE A 356 0.66 18.10 -5.35
CA ILE A 356 1.68 18.24 -6.40
C ILE A 356 2.67 19.40 -6.16
N ASP A 357 2.20 20.58 -5.78
CA ASP A 357 3.02 21.80 -5.68
C ASP A 357 3.43 22.20 -4.25
N SER A 358 3.28 21.30 -3.27
CA SER A 358 3.77 21.54 -1.89
C SER A 358 4.46 20.30 -1.28
N LEU A 359 4.88 20.45 -0.02
CA LEU A 359 5.36 19.37 0.84
C LEU A 359 4.24 18.79 1.72
N GLU A 360 3.00 19.25 1.54
CA GLU A 360 1.88 18.89 2.39
C GLU A 360 1.13 17.66 1.87
N PHE A 361 0.32 17.10 2.77
CA PHE A 361 -0.41 15.85 2.57
C PHE A 361 -1.88 16.06 2.91
N CYS A 362 -2.75 15.35 2.20
CA CYS A 362 -4.18 15.39 2.34
C CYS A 362 -4.78 13.97 2.40
N VAL A 363 -6.03 13.87 2.82
CA VAL A 363 -6.88 12.67 2.69
C VAL A 363 -8.26 13.09 2.22
N LEU A 364 -9.11 12.17 1.76
CA LEU A 364 -10.52 12.52 1.53
C LEU A 364 -11.18 12.99 2.83
N ALA A 365 -12.01 14.02 2.77
CA ALA A 365 -12.62 14.62 3.95
C ALA A 365 -13.49 13.63 4.74
N VAL A 366 -14.15 12.69 4.06
CA VAL A 366 -14.85 11.58 4.71
C VAL A 366 -13.92 10.65 5.52
N ASP A 367 -12.70 10.39 5.04
CA ASP A 367 -11.72 9.61 5.80
C ASP A 367 -11.21 10.38 7.03
N GLY A 368 -10.99 11.69 6.88
CA GLY A 368 -10.68 12.58 8.00
C GLY A 368 -11.78 12.60 9.06
N LEU A 369 -13.06 12.66 8.66
CA LEU A 369 -14.20 12.60 9.58
C LEU A 369 -14.24 11.27 10.34
N PHE A 370 -14.09 10.13 9.65
CA PHE A 370 -14.06 8.82 10.32
C PHE A 370 -12.87 8.69 11.28
N GLU A 371 -11.71 9.29 10.98
CA GLU A 371 -10.57 9.30 11.89
C GLU A 371 -10.84 10.16 13.15
N VAL A 372 -11.47 11.33 13.01
CA VAL A 372 -11.88 12.19 14.14
C VAL A 372 -12.94 11.50 15.00
N LEU A 373 -13.98 10.91 14.39
CA LEU A 373 -15.02 10.19 15.13
C LEU A 373 -14.45 8.95 15.85
N LYS A 374 -13.46 8.26 15.28
CA LYS A 374 -12.77 7.14 15.94
C LYS A 374 -11.98 7.58 17.16
N GLU A 375 -11.33 8.75 17.11
CA GLU A 375 -10.67 9.33 18.29
C GLU A 375 -11.69 9.65 19.40
N LEU A 376 -12.85 10.25 19.07
CA LEU A 376 -13.92 10.47 20.05
C LEU A 376 -14.40 9.17 20.70
N ILE A 377 -14.61 8.13 19.88
CA ILE A 377 -15.28 6.88 20.27
C ILE A 377 -14.34 5.93 21.05
N LEU A 378 -13.12 5.72 20.56
CA LEU A 378 -12.19 4.71 21.10
C LEU A 378 -11.00 5.32 21.86
N GLY A 379 -10.55 6.51 21.47
CA GLY A 379 -9.50 7.25 22.18
C GLY A 379 -10.06 7.93 23.43
N LEU A 380 -10.72 9.06 23.23
CA LEU A 380 -11.33 9.88 24.29
C LEU A 380 -12.47 9.17 25.04
N LYS A 381 -13.08 8.13 24.43
CA LYS A 381 -14.20 7.36 25.00
C LYS A 381 -15.39 8.25 25.39
N LEU A 382 -15.61 9.34 24.65
CA LEU A 382 -16.43 10.49 25.06
C LEU A 382 -17.81 10.07 25.60
N PHE A 383 -18.52 9.23 24.86
CA PHE A 383 -19.88 8.76 25.18
C PHE A 383 -19.97 7.73 26.32
N GLN A 384 -18.86 7.41 26.99
CA GLN A 384 -18.84 6.62 28.22
C GLN A 384 -18.86 7.48 29.49
N HIS A 385 -18.54 8.78 29.41
CA HIS A 385 -18.29 9.61 30.61
C HIS A 385 -18.87 11.03 30.60
N VAL A 386 -19.23 11.60 29.44
CA VAL A 386 -20.03 12.85 29.43
C VAL A 386 -21.38 12.66 30.12
N GLU A 387 -21.99 13.75 30.59
CA GLU A 387 -23.36 13.73 31.13
C GLU A 387 -24.40 14.15 30.09
N GLU A 388 -24.09 15.17 29.28
CA GLU A 388 -24.94 15.67 28.19
C GLU A 388 -24.41 15.32 26.79
N TRP A 389 -25.25 15.53 25.77
CA TRP A 389 -24.82 15.42 24.38
C TRP A 389 -23.82 16.53 24.02
N PRO A 390 -22.61 16.21 23.52
CA PRO A 390 -21.51 17.18 23.37
C PRO A 390 -21.65 18.08 22.13
N LYS A 391 -22.69 18.92 22.12
CA LYS A 391 -23.04 19.85 21.03
C LYS A 391 -21.87 20.75 20.59
N ALA A 392 -21.04 21.18 21.54
CA ALA A 392 -19.86 22.02 21.26
C ALA A 392 -18.82 21.31 20.38
N ILE A 393 -18.55 20.02 20.62
CA ILE A 393 -17.60 19.22 19.85
C ILE A 393 -18.12 18.99 18.43
N PHE A 394 -19.41 18.68 18.27
CA PHE A 394 -20.01 18.59 16.93
C PHE A 394 -19.99 19.93 16.19
N LYS A 395 -20.22 21.06 16.88
CA LYS A 395 -20.06 22.40 16.30
C LYS A 395 -18.62 22.66 15.80
N GLN A 396 -17.60 22.17 16.49
CA GLN A 396 -16.19 22.23 16.03
C GLN A 396 -15.97 21.33 14.81
N ILE A 397 -16.48 20.10 14.80
CA ILE A 397 -16.41 19.20 13.64
C ILE A 397 -17.04 19.86 12.40
N HIS A 398 -18.13 20.61 12.56
CA HIS A 398 -18.78 21.33 11.46
C HIS A 398 -18.05 22.58 10.93
N THR A 399 -16.99 23.08 11.58
CA THR A 399 -16.14 24.13 10.96
C THR A 399 -15.21 23.56 9.89
N VAL A 400 -15.09 22.24 9.80
CA VAL A 400 -14.16 21.51 8.93
C VAL A 400 -14.89 20.57 7.96
N PHE A 401 -16.01 19.97 8.41
CA PHE A 401 -16.85 19.08 7.62
C PHE A 401 -18.22 19.73 7.38
N ASP A 402 -18.27 20.67 6.44
CA ASP A 402 -19.48 21.42 6.08
C ASP A 402 -20.43 20.54 5.24
N PRO A 403 -21.67 20.24 5.71
CA PRO A 403 -22.63 19.46 4.95
C PRO A 403 -23.07 20.09 3.62
N LYS A 404 -22.89 21.41 3.44
CA LYS A 404 -23.27 22.13 2.21
C LYS A 404 -22.36 21.82 1.01
N VAL A 405 -21.19 21.23 1.24
CA VAL A 405 -20.25 20.88 0.17
C VAL A 405 -20.71 19.58 -0.49
N ASN A 406 -21.59 19.72 -1.50
CA ASN A 406 -22.34 18.66 -2.20
C ASN A 406 -21.49 17.67 -3.02
N ASN A 407 -20.16 17.73 -2.95
CA ASN A 407 -19.23 16.83 -3.63
C ASN A 407 -18.07 16.45 -2.70
N PRO A 408 -17.34 15.36 -2.96
CA PRO A 408 -16.15 15.04 -2.19
C PRO A 408 -15.08 16.11 -2.32
N TYR A 409 -14.24 16.21 -1.30
CA TYR A 409 -13.02 16.98 -1.34
C TYR A 409 -11.91 16.27 -0.58
N PHE A 410 -10.66 16.64 -0.88
CA PHE A 410 -9.53 16.33 -0.02
C PHE A 410 -9.37 17.43 1.03
N ILE A 411 -8.98 17.06 2.23
CA ILE A 411 -8.65 17.97 3.34
C ILE A 411 -7.16 17.87 3.66
N ASN A 412 -6.52 19.02 3.85
CA ASN A 412 -5.13 19.10 4.27
C ASN A 412 -4.97 18.53 5.70
N LEU A 413 -3.99 17.66 5.93
CA LEU A 413 -3.80 16.99 7.21
C LEU A 413 -3.49 17.96 8.36
N SER A 414 -2.92 19.14 8.07
CA SER A 414 -2.72 20.18 9.09
C SER A 414 -4.03 20.67 9.70
N VAL A 415 -5.13 20.68 8.94
CA VAL A 415 -6.48 21.05 9.41
C VAL A 415 -7.03 19.99 10.36
N LEU A 416 -6.85 18.71 10.01
CA LEU A 416 -7.26 17.61 10.89
C LEU A 416 -6.48 17.62 12.20
N THR A 417 -5.17 17.86 12.17
CA THR A 417 -4.35 17.98 13.38
C THR A 417 -4.79 19.16 14.26
N LYS A 418 -5.07 20.34 13.66
CA LYS A 418 -5.63 21.51 14.38
C LYS A 418 -6.98 21.17 15.03
N LEU A 419 -7.89 20.53 14.28
CA LEU A 419 -9.22 20.14 14.76
C LEU A 419 -9.13 19.15 15.93
N LYS A 420 -8.35 18.06 15.79
CA LYS A 420 -8.19 17.06 16.85
C LYS A 420 -7.57 17.66 18.10
N LYS A 421 -6.53 18.49 17.96
CA LYS A 421 -5.93 19.22 19.09
C LYS A 421 -6.99 20.05 19.83
N SER A 422 -7.77 20.84 19.09
CA SER A 422 -8.84 21.66 19.70
C SER A 422 -9.93 20.81 20.35
N ILE A 423 -10.33 19.69 19.75
CA ILE A 423 -11.28 18.74 20.35
C ILE A 423 -10.72 18.16 21.66
N ASN A 424 -9.45 17.72 21.66
CA ASN A 424 -8.79 17.17 22.85
C ASN A 424 -8.71 18.22 23.98
N GLU A 425 -8.37 19.47 23.65
CA GLU A 425 -8.31 20.60 24.59
C GLU A 425 -9.69 20.98 25.18
N ASN A 426 -10.78 20.75 24.42
CA ASN A 426 -12.15 21.00 24.88
C ASN A 426 -12.82 19.78 25.53
N CYS A 427 -12.16 18.62 25.59
CA CYS A 427 -12.68 17.43 26.26
C CYS A 427 -12.20 17.38 27.71
N LEU A 428 -13.12 17.63 28.66
CA LEU A 428 -12.84 17.43 30.07
C LEU A 428 -12.39 15.98 30.34
N ALA A 429 -11.32 15.83 31.11
CA ALA A 429 -10.87 14.53 31.59
C ALA A 429 -11.91 13.97 32.59
N PRO A 430 -12.33 12.70 32.46
CA PRO A 430 -13.29 12.11 33.38
C PRO A 430 -12.67 11.89 34.76
N ALA A 431 -13.47 12.07 35.82
CA ALA A 431 -13.04 11.94 37.22
C ALA A 431 -12.54 10.53 37.59
N SER A 432 -12.88 9.52 36.79
CA SER A 432 -12.32 8.17 36.86
C SER A 432 -12.13 7.58 35.45
N PRO A 433 -11.19 6.63 35.24
CA PRO A 433 -10.98 6.02 33.93
C PRO A 433 -12.24 5.27 33.43
N PRO A 434 -12.83 5.63 32.27
CA PRO A 434 -13.99 4.95 31.73
C PRO A 434 -13.63 3.52 31.28
N PRO A 435 -14.52 2.52 31.48
CA PRO A 435 -14.21 1.11 31.32
C PRO A 435 -13.71 0.75 29.92
N ASP A 436 -12.77 -0.18 29.86
CA ASP A 436 -12.22 -0.74 28.61
C ASP A 436 -13.04 -1.90 28.07
N ILE A 437 -12.92 -2.12 26.75
CA ILE A 437 -13.55 -3.25 26.07
C ILE A 437 -12.87 -4.53 26.57
N ARG A 438 -13.64 -5.39 27.23
CA ARG A 438 -13.12 -6.62 27.84
C ARG A 438 -12.67 -7.60 26.77
N ASP A 439 -11.67 -8.41 27.13
CA ASP A 439 -11.18 -9.45 26.23
C ASP A 439 -12.26 -10.47 25.88
N VAL A 440 -12.29 -10.79 24.59
CA VAL A 440 -13.03 -11.94 24.09
C VAL A 440 -12.22 -13.17 24.42
N ASN A 441 -12.75 -13.99 25.33
CA ASN A 441 -12.17 -15.30 25.64
C ASN A 441 -12.09 -16.19 24.38
N SER A 442 -11.29 -17.26 24.44
CA SER A 442 -10.94 -18.14 23.31
C SER A 442 -12.13 -18.84 22.58
N PHE A 443 -13.35 -18.64 23.11
CA PHE A 443 -14.64 -19.04 22.58
C PHE A 443 -15.45 -17.79 22.14
N ARG A 444 -15.67 -17.69 20.82
CA ARG A 444 -16.38 -16.63 20.06
C ARG A 444 -17.41 -15.81 20.87
N PHE A 445 -17.32 -14.48 20.80
CA PHE A 445 -18.40 -13.64 21.29
C PHE A 445 -19.66 -13.73 20.41
N THR A 446 -20.83 -13.77 21.03
CA THR A 446 -22.15 -13.73 20.37
C THR A 446 -22.76 -12.32 20.43
N ILE A 447 -23.87 -12.10 19.71
CA ILE A 447 -24.70 -10.90 19.88
C ILE A 447 -25.16 -10.67 21.34
N ARG A 448 -25.31 -11.73 22.15
CA ARG A 448 -25.62 -11.62 23.60
C ARG A 448 -24.42 -11.14 24.41
N ASN A 449 -23.20 -11.52 24.04
CA ASN A 449 -21.98 -10.97 24.63
C ASN A 449 -21.82 -9.49 24.25
N LEU A 450 -22.03 -9.16 22.97
CA LEU A 450 -21.96 -7.80 22.45
C LEU A 450 -22.95 -6.85 23.15
N ARG A 451 -24.21 -7.28 23.32
CA ARG A 451 -25.23 -6.55 24.11
C ARG A 451 -24.88 -6.44 25.61
N LYS A 452 -24.14 -7.40 26.19
CA LYS A 452 -23.59 -7.28 27.56
C LYS A 452 -22.42 -6.29 27.62
N GLU A 453 -21.62 -6.19 26.57
CA GLU A 453 -20.48 -5.27 26.49
C GLU A 453 -20.95 -3.81 26.38
N LEU A 454 -21.89 -3.51 25.48
CA LEU A 454 -22.47 -2.17 25.34
C LEU A 454 -23.13 -1.67 26.65
N LYS A 455 -23.68 -2.58 27.48
CA LYS A 455 -24.17 -2.26 28.83
C LYS A 455 -23.04 -2.01 29.84
N PHE A 456 -22.00 -2.85 29.83
CA PHE A 456 -20.83 -2.69 30.71
C PHE A 456 -20.06 -1.39 30.43
N LEU A 457 -19.94 -1.01 29.16
CA LEU A 457 -19.28 0.23 28.71
C LEU A 457 -20.08 1.50 29.04
N GLY A 458 -21.28 1.39 29.63
CA GLY A 458 -22.19 2.52 29.93
C GLY A 458 -22.95 3.07 28.71
N LEU A 459 -22.61 2.64 27.49
CA LEU A 459 -23.10 3.23 26.23
C LEU A 459 -24.62 3.21 26.06
N VAL A 460 -25.33 2.26 26.68
CA VAL A 460 -26.80 2.19 26.65
C VAL A 460 -27.47 3.36 27.41
N LYS A 461 -26.77 4.04 28.34
CA LYS A 461 -27.26 5.29 28.97
C LYS A 461 -27.36 6.41 27.94
N HIS A 462 -26.30 6.60 27.15
CA HIS A 462 -26.23 7.67 26.16
C HIS A 462 -26.94 7.34 24.85
N PHE A 463 -26.90 6.08 24.43
CA PHE A 463 -27.51 5.55 23.21
C PHE A 463 -28.50 4.40 23.54
N PRO A 464 -29.73 4.67 24.01
CA PRO A 464 -30.74 3.62 24.20
C PRO A 464 -31.00 2.78 22.94
N GLU A 465 -30.99 3.43 21.76
CA GLU A 465 -31.21 2.84 20.43
C GLU A 465 -30.09 1.88 19.97
N ILE A 466 -28.95 1.86 20.66
CA ILE A 466 -27.77 1.05 20.28
C ILE A 466 -28.07 -0.46 20.24
N SER A 467 -29.12 -0.90 20.95
CA SER A 467 -29.56 -2.29 21.01
C SER A 467 -30.34 -2.75 19.78
N ASP A 468 -30.87 -1.82 18.98
CA ASP A 468 -31.72 -2.10 17.82
C ASP A 468 -30.88 -2.42 16.59
N TYR A 469 -29.74 -1.74 16.46
CA TYR A 469 -28.72 -2.01 15.43
C TYR A 469 -27.94 -3.31 15.67
N ALA A 470 -28.20 -4.00 16.81
CA ALA A 470 -27.41 -5.13 17.29
C ALA A 470 -27.21 -6.23 16.23
N GLU A 471 -28.28 -6.59 15.51
CA GLU A 471 -28.20 -7.63 14.49
C GLU A 471 -27.46 -7.21 13.22
N ILE A 472 -27.64 -5.96 12.77
CA ILE A 472 -27.07 -5.48 11.51
C ILE A 472 -25.55 -5.39 11.65
N VAL A 473 -25.07 -4.75 12.72
CA VAL A 473 -23.63 -4.62 13.00
C VAL A 473 -22.99 -5.98 13.29
N TYR A 474 -23.65 -6.88 14.06
CA TYR A 474 -23.11 -8.22 14.31
C TYR A 474 -23.03 -9.06 13.02
N LYS A 475 -24.04 -9.00 12.14
CA LYS A 475 -24.03 -9.67 10.83
C LYS A 475 -22.89 -9.15 9.95
N GLU A 476 -22.60 -7.84 9.97
CA GLU A 476 -21.52 -7.26 9.15
C GLU A 476 -20.12 -7.57 9.69
N VAL A 477 -19.89 -7.43 11.00
CA VAL A 477 -18.62 -7.84 11.64
C VAL A 477 -18.35 -9.33 11.41
N MET A 478 -19.40 -10.17 11.42
CA MET A 478 -19.30 -11.58 11.03
C MET A 478 -18.93 -11.83 9.56
N LYS A 479 -19.17 -10.89 8.62
CA LYS A 479 -18.66 -10.98 7.24
C LYS A 479 -17.20 -10.54 7.13
N CYS A 480 -16.85 -9.44 7.79
CA CYS A 480 -15.56 -8.76 7.63
C CYS A 480 -14.40 -9.35 8.45
N ARG A 481 -14.69 -10.25 9.40
CA ARG A 481 -13.67 -10.94 10.19
C ARG A 481 -12.65 -11.67 9.30
N LYS A 482 -11.36 -11.54 9.62
CA LYS A 482 -10.28 -12.29 8.93
C LYS A 482 -10.24 -13.77 9.33
N GLU A 483 -10.55 -14.06 10.58
CA GLU A 483 -10.43 -15.39 11.17
C GLU A 483 -11.73 -16.21 11.15
N SER A 484 -11.60 -17.51 11.40
CA SER A 484 -12.76 -18.42 11.54
C SER A 484 -13.69 -18.04 12.71
N LYS A 485 -13.15 -17.35 13.73
CA LYS A 485 -13.79 -16.87 14.97
C LYS A 485 -13.76 -15.32 15.03
N LEU A 486 -14.55 -14.73 15.92
CA LEU A 486 -14.43 -13.33 16.33
C LEU A 486 -13.53 -13.21 17.58
N ARG A 487 -12.73 -12.14 17.65
CA ARG A 487 -11.69 -11.84 18.66
C ARG A 487 -11.93 -10.46 19.30
N THR A 488 -11.08 -10.04 20.24
CA THR A 488 -11.18 -8.71 20.89
C THR A 488 -11.14 -7.57 19.88
N CYS A 489 -10.28 -7.62 18.85
CA CYS A 489 -10.24 -6.59 17.81
C CYS A 489 -11.57 -6.45 17.03
N ASP A 490 -12.29 -7.56 16.82
CA ASP A 490 -13.61 -7.55 16.18
C ASP A 490 -14.72 -6.98 17.11
N MET A 491 -14.50 -7.00 18.43
CA MET A 491 -15.35 -6.33 19.43
C MET A 491 -15.15 -4.81 19.37
N PHE A 492 -13.90 -4.32 19.31
CA PHE A 492 -13.60 -2.90 19.05
C PHE A 492 -14.26 -2.43 17.75
N ASP A 493 -14.09 -3.20 16.66
CA ASP A 493 -14.74 -2.93 15.38
C ASP A 493 -16.26 -2.78 15.51
N ALA A 494 -16.92 -3.66 16.28
CA ALA A 494 -18.36 -3.61 16.49
C ALA A 494 -18.78 -2.37 17.30
N VAL A 495 -18.10 -2.10 18.42
CA VAL A 495 -18.39 -0.96 19.33
C VAL A 495 -18.21 0.39 18.62
N GLU A 496 -17.22 0.51 17.72
CA GLU A 496 -17.07 1.66 16.83
C GLU A 496 -18.29 1.82 15.91
N LYS A 497 -18.67 0.74 15.21
CA LYS A 497 -19.75 0.74 14.20
C LYS A 497 -21.12 1.08 14.81
N TYR A 498 -21.39 0.65 16.04
CA TYR A 498 -22.57 1.07 16.79
C TYR A 498 -22.61 2.56 17.07
N GLN A 499 -21.54 3.11 17.66
CA GLN A 499 -21.53 4.51 18.06
C GLN A 499 -21.54 5.43 16.85
N LEU A 500 -20.82 5.09 15.77
CA LEU A 500 -20.95 5.78 14.48
C LEU A 500 -22.41 5.78 14.00
N ARG A 501 -23.09 4.63 13.98
CA ARG A 501 -24.49 4.53 13.55
C ARG A 501 -25.40 5.49 14.34
N CYS A 502 -25.32 5.49 15.66
CA CYS A 502 -26.13 6.38 16.52
C CYS A 502 -25.75 7.87 16.36
N ILE A 503 -24.47 8.20 16.20
CA ILE A 503 -24.01 9.57 15.93
C ILE A 503 -24.62 10.11 14.62
N PHE A 504 -24.65 9.32 13.55
CA PHE A 504 -25.24 9.74 12.27
C PHE A 504 -26.78 9.81 12.29
N ASP A 505 -27.48 9.17 13.23
CA ASP A 505 -28.92 9.43 13.44
C ASP A 505 -29.17 10.70 14.26
N ARG A 506 -28.27 11.02 15.20
CA ARG A 506 -28.39 12.17 16.12
C ARG A 506 -27.79 13.48 15.60
N VAL A 507 -26.97 13.43 14.55
CA VAL A 507 -26.38 14.60 13.88
C VAL A 507 -26.70 14.53 12.38
N PRO A 508 -27.92 14.95 11.98
CA PRO A 508 -28.36 14.93 10.59
C PRO A 508 -27.41 15.65 9.62
N GLU A 509 -26.70 16.66 10.11
CA GLU A 509 -25.66 17.40 9.39
C GLU A 509 -24.48 16.49 9.01
N LEU A 510 -23.99 15.63 9.91
CA LEU A 510 -22.93 14.67 9.56
C LEU A 510 -23.45 13.57 8.63
N LYS A 511 -24.74 13.19 8.74
CA LYS A 511 -25.39 12.28 7.79
C LYS A 511 -25.50 12.90 6.39
N ALA A 512 -25.86 14.18 6.31
CA ALA A 512 -25.89 14.95 5.06
C ALA A 512 -24.48 15.10 4.46
N PHE A 513 -23.48 15.43 5.27
CA PHE A 513 -22.08 15.47 4.83
C PHE A 513 -21.63 14.13 4.23
N VAL A 514 -21.84 13.00 4.92
CA VAL A 514 -21.46 11.67 4.41
C VAL A 514 -22.23 11.29 3.13
N HIS A 515 -23.45 11.80 2.93
CA HIS A 515 -24.18 11.70 1.66
C HIS A 515 -23.53 12.54 0.55
N SER A 516 -23.17 13.80 0.80
CA SER A 516 -22.48 14.68 -0.14
C SER A 516 -21.09 14.15 -0.55
N GLN A 517 -20.37 13.51 0.38
CA GLN A 517 -19.14 12.75 0.11
C GLN A 517 -19.40 11.42 -0.64
N LYS A 518 -20.66 11.13 -1.01
CA LYS A 518 -21.19 9.91 -1.68
C LYS A 518 -20.71 8.62 -0.99
N SER A 519 -20.78 8.58 0.34
CA SER A 519 -20.09 7.61 1.21
C SER A 519 -20.99 6.92 2.25
N CYS A 520 -22.32 7.03 2.17
CA CYS A 520 -23.26 6.43 3.13
C CYS A 520 -23.06 4.92 3.34
N SER A 521 -22.63 4.18 2.32
CA SER A 521 -22.32 2.75 2.36
C SER A 521 -21.22 2.37 3.36
N ARG A 522 -20.41 3.33 3.83
CA ARG A 522 -19.41 3.14 4.88
C ARG A 522 -20.01 3.08 6.29
N VAL A 523 -21.26 3.54 6.48
CA VAL A 523 -21.97 3.51 7.76
C VAL A 523 -22.99 2.38 7.75
N ILE A 524 -22.70 1.33 8.50
CA ILE A 524 -23.44 0.06 8.45
C ILE A 524 -24.87 0.24 8.98
N GLY A 525 -25.85 -0.03 8.13
CA GLY A 525 -27.27 0.14 8.44
C GLY A 525 -27.79 1.59 8.34
N LEU A 526 -27.00 2.53 7.80
CA LEU A 526 -27.44 3.91 7.61
C LEU A 526 -28.56 4.02 6.56
N LYS A 527 -29.78 4.27 7.03
CA LYS A 527 -30.88 4.72 6.17
C LYS A 527 -30.57 6.16 5.72
N CYS A 528 -30.19 6.32 4.45
CA CYS A 528 -30.03 7.63 3.83
C CYS A 528 -31.20 7.90 2.89
N ASP A 529 -32.08 8.80 3.32
CA ASP A 529 -33.37 9.06 2.68
C ASP A 529 -33.17 9.67 1.28
N THR A 530 -32.13 10.51 1.13
CA THR A 530 -31.67 11.06 -0.14
C THR A 530 -31.10 9.99 -1.10
N CYS A 531 -30.37 8.99 -0.60
CA CYS A 531 -29.91 7.86 -1.43
C CYS A 531 -31.09 7.01 -1.93
N ASN A 532 -32.18 6.91 -1.17
CA ASN A 532 -33.36 6.16 -1.56
C ASN A 532 -34.21 6.91 -2.62
N GLY A 533 -34.17 8.25 -2.63
CA GLY A 533 -34.82 9.08 -3.65
C GLY A 533 -34.00 9.26 -4.93
N ALA A 534 -32.67 9.23 -4.86
CA ALA A 534 -31.78 9.54 -5.97
C ALA A 534 -31.51 8.34 -6.91
N VAL A 535 -32.56 7.93 -7.65
CA VAL A 535 -32.53 6.90 -8.72
C VAL A 535 -32.31 5.46 -8.24
N ARG A 536 -32.97 4.50 -8.89
CA ARG A 536 -32.69 3.05 -8.72
C ARG A 536 -31.31 2.69 -9.29
N GLY A 537 -30.26 2.94 -8.52
CA GLY A 537 -28.87 2.65 -8.90
C GLY A 537 -28.07 2.08 -7.73
N LEU A 538 -27.76 0.78 -7.80
CA LEU A 538 -26.78 0.08 -6.92
C LEU A 538 -27.10 0.06 -5.40
N GLY A 539 -28.33 0.40 -5.00
CA GLY A 539 -28.79 0.29 -3.61
C GLY A 539 -29.25 -1.10 -3.16
N GLU A 540 -29.76 -1.95 -4.07
CA GLU A 540 -30.44 -3.19 -3.69
C GLU A 540 -30.31 -4.33 -4.72
N MET A 541 -29.07 -4.70 -5.03
CA MET A 541 -28.64 -5.94 -5.70
C MET A 541 -27.29 -6.37 -5.09
N ASP A 542 -27.02 -7.58 -4.64
CA ASP A 542 -27.82 -8.81 -4.70
C ASP A 542 -27.51 -9.74 -3.51
N ASN A 543 -28.54 -10.36 -2.92
CA ASN A 543 -28.36 -11.48 -1.99
C ASN A 543 -28.85 -12.81 -2.56
N ASN A 544 -29.63 -12.80 -3.65
CA ASN A 544 -30.37 -13.96 -4.16
C ASN A 544 -30.09 -14.34 -5.63
N LEU A 545 -29.19 -13.66 -6.36
CA LEU A 545 -28.81 -14.07 -7.71
C LEU A 545 -28.09 -15.43 -7.75
N MET A 546 -28.90 -16.49 -7.82
CA MET A 546 -28.47 -17.81 -8.26
C MET A 546 -27.84 -17.68 -9.65
N THR A 547 -26.54 -17.91 -9.67
CA THR A 547 -25.70 -17.86 -10.86
C THR A 547 -25.12 -19.24 -11.10
N VAL A 548 -25.16 -19.67 -12.36
CA VAL A 548 -24.83 -21.02 -12.79
C VAL A 548 -24.02 -20.91 -14.07
N TYR A 549 -22.92 -21.66 -14.15
CA TYR A 549 -22.24 -21.92 -15.41
C TYR A 549 -23.00 -23.04 -16.15
N ASP A 550 -23.56 -22.73 -17.32
CA ASP A 550 -24.24 -23.71 -18.17
C ASP A 550 -23.26 -24.30 -19.17
N ALA A 551 -22.89 -25.57 -18.96
CA ALA A 551 -21.95 -26.30 -19.80
C ALA A 551 -22.50 -26.70 -21.19
N LYS A 552 -23.81 -26.55 -21.46
CA LYS A 552 -24.38 -26.70 -22.81
C LYS A 552 -24.35 -25.40 -23.61
N MET A 553 -24.37 -24.25 -22.92
CA MET A 553 -24.30 -22.93 -23.56
C MET A 553 -22.90 -22.32 -23.58
N ASP A 554 -21.93 -22.95 -22.91
CA ASP A 554 -20.63 -22.39 -22.49
C ASP A 554 -20.76 -20.93 -22.02
N ALA A 555 -21.63 -20.73 -21.03
CA ALA A 555 -22.00 -19.39 -20.60
C ALA A 555 -22.28 -19.31 -19.10
N MET A 556 -21.87 -18.20 -18.50
CA MET A 556 -22.42 -17.76 -17.23
C MET A 556 -23.87 -17.29 -17.42
N CYS A 557 -24.78 -17.90 -16.66
CA CYS A 557 -26.21 -17.57 -16.65
C CYS A 557 -26.65 -17.13 -15.24
N GLN A 558 -27.66 -16.26 -15.21
CA GLN A 558 -28.30 -15.73 -14.00
C GLN A 558 -29.81 -15.99 -14.05
N LYS A 559 -30.40 -16.30 -12.90
CA LYS A 559 -31.86 -16.34 -12.72
C LYS A 559 -32.42 -14.92 -12.89
N VAL A 560 -33.51 -14.78 -13.66
CA VAL A 560 -34.26 -13.52 -13.77
C VAL A 560 -35.74 -13.79 -13.44
N SER A 561 -36.30 -12.97 -12.55
CA SER A 561 -37.61 -13.11 -11.88
C SER A 561 -37.67 -14.06 -10.67
N ASP A 562 -38.53 -13.70 -9.71
CA ASP A 562 -38.98 -14.53 -8.60
C ASP A 562 -40.44 -15.02 -8.77
N SER A 563 -41.13 -14.63 -9.84
CA SER A 563 -42.36 -15.27 -10.31
C SER A 563 -42.10 -16.37 -11.34
N LEU A 564 -43.03 -17.32 -11.46
CA LEU A 564 -42.99 -18.38 -12.47
C LEU A 564 -43.55 -17.90 -13.83
N PRO A 565 -43.08 -18.43 -14.97
CA PRO A 565 -41.96 -19.37 -15.11
C PRO A 565 -40.59 -18.70 -14.89
N ILE A 566 -39.65 -19.43 -14.30
CA ILE A 566 -38.29 -18.95 -14.04
C ILE A 566 -37.50 -18.93 -15.35
N GLU A 567 -37.00 -17.78 -15.76
CA GLU A 567 -36.16 -17.64 -16.95
C GLU A 567 -34.68 -17.50 -16.58
N MET A 568 -33.82 -18.31 -17.22
CA MET A 568 -32.37 -18.22 -17.09
C MET A 568 -31.83 -17.42 -18.28
N ARG A 569 -31.16 -16.29 -18.01
CA ARG A 569 -30.56 -15.45 -19.05
C ARG A 569 -29.03 -15.45 -18.93
N ARG A 570 -28.33 -15.34 -20.06
CA ARG A 570 -26.87 -15.13 -20.08
C ARG A 570 -26.51 -13.85 -19.30
N MET A 571 -25.46 -13.90 -18.49
CA MET A 571 -24.98 -12.73 -17.76
C MET A 571 -24.45 -11.66 -18.75
N PRO A 572 -24.75 -10.37 -18.51
CA PRO A 572 -24.24 -9.28 -19.35
C PRO A 572 -22.72 -9.14 -19.25
N GLU A 573 -22.10 -8.62 -20.30
CA GLU A 573 -20.64 -8.53 -20.45
C GLU A 573 -20.04 -7.43 -19.54
N ASN A 574 -19.73 -7.79 -18.30
CA ASN A 574 -19.15 -6.88 -17.30
C ASN A 574 -18.27 -7.64 -16.28
N ILE A 575 -17.59 -6.90 -15.40
CA ILE A 575 -16.67 -7.47 -14.38
C ILE A 575 -17.31 -8.54 -13.48
N MET A 576 -18.64 -8.51 -13.25
CA MET A 576 -19.31 -9.54 -12.47
C MET A 576 -19.39 -10.87 -13.22
N LYS A 577 -19.57 -10.88 -14.55
CA LYS A 577 -19.48 -12.10 -15.37
C LYS A 577 -18.14 -12.82 -15.13
N TYR A 578 -17.03 -12.09 -15.16
CA TYR A 578 -15.68 -12.64 -14.92
C TYR A 578 -15.48 -13.10 -13.47
N ARG A 579 -16.00 -12.35 -12.47
CA ARG A 579 -15.95 -12.74 -11.05
C ARG A 579 -16.73 -14.03 -10.76
N HIS A 580 -17.93 -14.18 -11.33
CA HIS A 580 -18.72 -15.39 -11.18
C HIS A 580 -18.11 -16.55 -11.97
N PHE A 581 -17.65 -16.34 -13.21
CA PHE A 581 -16.92 -17.36 -13.98
C PHE A 581 -15.70 -17.88 -13.22
N ALA A 582 -14.87 -17.00 -12.66
CA ALA A 582 -13.72 -17.38 -11.83
C ALA A 582 -14.12 -18.18 -10.58
N MET A 583 -15.22 -17.83 -9.91
CA MET A 583 -15.77 -18.61 -8.79
C MET A 583 -16.14 -20.04 -9.22
N HIS A 584 -16.87 -20.20 -10.32
CA HIS A 584 -17.27 -21.52 -10.84
C HIS A 584 -16.08 -22.33 -11.38
N LEU A 585 -15.08 -21.66 -11.97
CA LEU A 585 -13.83 -22.27 -12.43
C LEU A 585 -13.04 -22.85 -11.26
N LEU A 586 -12.84 -22.09 -10.17
CA LEU A 586 -12.14 -22.54 -8.96
C LEU A 586 -12.92 -23.60 -8.15
N ASN A 587 -14.26 -23.61 -8.24
CA ASN A 587 -15.11 -24.71 -7.75
C ASN A 587 -15.00 -25.99 -8.61
N GLY A 588 -14.29 -25.96 -9.74
CA GLY A 588 -14.21 -27.08 -10.69
C GLY A 588 -15.53 -27.37 -11.41
N GLN A 589 -16.41 -26.37 -11.56
CA GLN A 589 -17.69 -26.47 -12.26
C GLN A 589 -17.57 -26.15 -13.75
N VAL A 590 -16.55 -25.38 -14.14
CA VAL A 590 -16.14 -25.16 -15.54
C VAL A 590 -15.21 -26.30 -15.97
N LEU A 591 -14.07 -26.45 -15.28
CA LEU A 591 -13.09 -27.52 -15.52
C LEU A 591 -13.10 -28.53 -14.37
N GLU A 592 -13.74 -29.69 -14.56
CA GLU A 592 -13.85 -30.73 -13.52
C GLU A 592 -12.49 -31.24 -13.01
N LYS A 593 -11.43 -31.18 -13.84
CA LYS A 593 -10.06 -31.51 -13.42
C LYS A 593 -9.52 -30.62 -12.27
N LEU A 594 -10.17 -29.48 -11.98
CA LEU A 594 -9.85 -28.60 -10.85
C LEU A 594 -10.59 -28.97 -9.55
N LYS A 595 -11.71 -29.69 -9.63
CA LYS A 595 -12.62 -30.07 -8.52
C LYS A 595 -11.88 -30.76 -7.37
N LYS A 596 -10.87 -31.57 -7.68
CA LYS A 596 -9.99 -32.26 -6.70
C LYS A 596 -9.07 -31.32 -5.89
N PHE A 597 -8.90 -30.07 -6.32
CA PHE A 597 -8.08 -29.06 -5.63
C PHE A 597 -8.93 -28.06 -4.82
N THR A 598 -10.25 -27.98 -5.05
CA THR A 598 -11.14 -26.99 -4.42
C THR A 598 -11.09 -27.05 -2.88
N GLY A 599 -10.94 -28.24 -2.29
CA GLY A 599 -10.74 -28.44 -0.84
C GLY A 599 -9.35 -28.06 -0.29
N ARG A 600 -8.41 -27.64 -1.15
CA ARG A 600 -7.04 -27.22 -0.80
C ARG A 600 -6.75 -25.75 -1.14
N LEU A 601 -7.75 -24.98 -1.55
CA LEU A 601 -7.59 -23.56 -1.89
C LEU A 601 -7.39 -22.71 -0.64
N LEU A 602 -6.40 -21.82 -0.66
CA LEU A 602 -6.07 -20.90 0.43
C LEU A 602 -7.20 -19.89 0.74
N ALA A 603 -8.09 -19.66 -0.22
CA ALA A 603 -9.30 -18.85 -0.06
C ALA A 603 -10.49 -19.56 -0.73
N ARG A 604 -11.69 -19.40 -0.16
CA ARG A 604 -12.93 -19.97 -0.73
C ARG A 604 -13.30 -19.24 -2.03
N PRO A 605 -13.62 -19.92 -3.15
CA PRO A 605 -13.95 -19.27 -4.43
C PRO A 605 -15.02 -18.17 -4.38
N THR A 606 -15.93 -18.21 -3.40
CA THR A 606 -16.92 -17.18 -3.13
C THR A 606 -16.34 -15.78 -2.84
N THR A 607 -15.04 -15.68 -2.49
CA THR A 607 -14.36 -14.37 -2.30
C THR A 607 -14.29 -13.55 -3.58
N MET A 608 -14.26 -14.20 -4.76
CA MET A 608 -14.26 -13.52 -6.08
C MET A 608 -15.47 -12.60 -6.26
N VAL A 609 -16.59 -12.90 -5.60
CA VAL A 609 -17.87 -12.19 -5.74
C VAL A 609 -18.21 -11.35 -4.50
N LYS A 610 -17.99 -11.88 -3.29
CA LYS A 610 -18.63 -11.36 -2.07
C LYS A 610 -17.82 -10.37 -1.22
N ASN A 611 -16.54 -10.13 -1.51
CA ASN A 611 -15.73 -9.24 -0.67
C ASN A 611 -15.52 -7.85 -1.31
N ARG A 612 -15.88 -6.79 -0.57
CA ARG A 612 -15.68 -5.37 -0.96
C ARG A 612 -14.53 -4.68 -0.21
N ALA A 613 -13.91 -5.31 0.79
CA ALA A 613 -12.74 -4.80 1.49
C ALA A 613 -11.49 -5.64 1.16
N THR A 614 -10.38 -4.99 0.81
CA THR A 614 -9.08 -5.63 0.46
C THR A 614 -9.20 -6.88 -0.43
N PHE A 615 -9.40 -6.64 -1.73
CA PHE A 615 -9.30 -7.67 -2.77
C PHE A 615 -7.93 -8.37 -2.69
N GLN A 616 -7.91 -9.67 -2.37
CA GLN A 616 -6.66 -10.42 -2.23
C GLN A 616 -5.87 -10.42 -3.55
N ARG A 617 -4.55 -10.18 -3.49
CA ARG A 617 -3.69 -10.02 -4.68
C ARG A 617 -3.86 -11.14 -5.72
N GLN A 618 -4.00 -12.39 -5.27
CA GLN A 618 -4.24 -13.55 -6.15
C GLN A 618 -5.58 -13.48 -6.89
N ALA A 619 -6.64 -12.99 -6.23
CA ALA A 619 -7.96 -12.79 -6.84
C ALA A 619 -7.95 -11.63 -7.85
N VAL A 620 -7.20 -10.55 -7.59
CA VAL A 620 -6.98 -9.46 -8.57
C VAL A 620 -6.23 -9.99 -9.79
N MET A 621 -5.13 -10.72 -9.57
CA MET A 621 -4.33 -11.28 -10.67
C MET A 621 -5.14 -12.24 -11.55
N LEU A 622 -5.91 -13.16 -10.96
CA LEU A 622 -6.79 -14.06 -11.72
C LEU A 622 -7.88 -13.28 -12.47
N LEU A 623 -8.52 -12.29 -11.84
CA LEU A 623 -9.59 -11.52 -12.47
C LEU A 623 -9.08 -10.68 -13.65
N ASN A 624 -7.92 -10.03 -13.50
CA ASN A 624 -7.30 -9.26 -14.58
C ASN A 624 -6.87 -10.17 -15.73
N GLU A 625 -6.17 -11.28 -15.46
CA GLU A 625 -5.73 -12.23 -16.49
C GLU A 625 -6.92 -12.82 -17.31
N LEU A 626 -8.07 -13.03 -16.67
CA LEU A 626 -9.31 -13.44 -17.35
C LEU A 626 -9.95 -12.33 -18.18
N MET A 627 -9.95 -11.07 -17.70
CA MET A 627 -10.48 -9.92 -18.45
C MET A 627 -9.60 -9.56 -19.65
N ASP A 628 -8.27 -9.50 -19.47
CA ASP A 628 -7.29 -9.16 -20.50
C ASP A 628 -7.36 -10.15 -21.69
N LYS A 629 -7.62 -11.43 -21.39
CA LYS A 629 -7.81 -12.51 -22.38
C LYS A 629 -9.26 -12.73 -22.80
N LYS A 630 -10.21 -11.97 -22.24
CA LYS A 630 -11.66 -12.10 -22.42
C LYS A 630 -12.17 -13.54 -22.20
N SER A 631 -11.52 -14.31 -21.33
CA SER A 631 -11.87 -15.70 -21.02
C SER A 631 -12.95 -15.74 -19.93
N SER A 632 -14.16 -16.00 -20.39
CA SER A 632 -15.40 -16.07 -19.60
C SER A 632 -16.23 -17.32 -19.92
N SER A 633 -15.59 -18.29 -20.58
CA SER A 633 -16.12 -19.54 -21.12
C SER A 633 -15.00 -20.61 -21.11
N ASP A 634 -15.34 -21.90 -21.13
CA ASP A 634 -14.35 -22.98 -21.23
C ASP A 634 -13.69 -23.02 -22.61
N ASP A 635 -14.43 -22.86 -23.71
CA ASP A 635 -13.85 -22.82 -25.07
C ASP A 635 -12.83 -21.67 -25.20
N GLN A 636 -13.12 -20.50 -24.62
CA GLN A 636 -12.16 -19.38 -24.56
C GLN A 636 -10.92 -19.74 -23.74
N THR A 637 -11.09 -20.44 -22.62
CA THR A 637 -9.99 -20.88 -21.73
C THR A 637 -9.13 -21.97 -22.39
N VAL A 638 -9.74 -22.89 -23.13
CA VAL A 638 -9.09 -23.97 -23.88
C VAL A 638 -8.39 -23.43 -25.13
N ALA A 639 -9.01 -22.52 -25.87
CA ALA A 639 -8.41 -21.86 -27.04
C ALA A 639 -7.16 -21.06 -26.65
N GLU A 640 -7.21 -20.32 -25.56
CA GLU A 640 -6.07 -19.54 -25.06
C GLU A 640 -4.95 -20.45 -24.49
N LYS A 641 -5.31 -21.59 -23.88
CA LYS A 641 -4.34 -22.63 -23.52
C LYS A 641 -3.67 -23.25 -24.76
N ARG A 642 -4.41 -23.46 -25.86
CA ARG A 642 -3.86 -23.91 -27.15
C ARG A 642 -2.94 -22.86 -27.78
N ARG A 643 -3.30 -21.56 -27.72
CA ARG A 643 -2.42 -20.44 -28.14
C ARG A 643 -1.10 -20.40 -27.38
N MET A 644 -1.13 -20.49 -26.04
CA MET A 644 0.10 -20.49 -25.24
C MET A 644 0.98 -21.73 -25.50
N ALA A 645 0.39 -22.89 -25.84
CA ALA A 645 1.16 -24.06 -26.27
C ALA A 645 1.82 -23.83 -27.64
N ALA A 646 1.07 -23.32 -28.62
CA ALA A 646 1.60 -23.00 -29.96
C ALA A 646 2.71 -21.93 -29.91
N ALA A 647 2.52 -20.87 -29.11
CA ALA A 647 3.53 -19.83 -28.92
C ALA A 647 4.83 -20.37 -28.31
N ARG A 648 4.75 -21.34 -27.38
CA ARG A 648 5.94 -22.03 -26.86
C ARG A 648 6.66 -22.84 -27.93
N VAL A 649 5.94 -23.53 -28.80
CA VAL A 649 6.54 -24.27 -29.93
C VAL A 649 7.20 -23.31 -30.92
N SER A 650 6.54 -22.21 -31.29
CA SER A 650 7.11 -21.17 -32.17
C SER A 650 8.31 -20.43 -31.55
N SER A 651 8.46 -20.40 -30.22
CA SER A 651 9.63 -19.82 -29.56
C SER A 651 10.90 -20.69 -29.62
N MET A 652 10.79 -21.94 -30.11
CA MET A 652 11.95 -22.77 -30.44
C MET A 652 12.27 -22.67 -31.94
N GLY A 653 13.22 -21.79 -32.28
CA GLY A 653 13.74 -21.67 -33.64
C GLY A 653 14.45 -22.94 -34.14
N PRO A 654 14.65 -23.10 -35.46
CA PRO A 654 15.16 -24.32 -36.06
C PRO A 654 16.60 -24.61 -35.64
N ARG A 655 16.84 -25.82 -35.10
CA ARG A 655 18.19 -26.35 -34.91
C ARG A 655 18.69 -26.94 -36.22
N ILE A 656 19.74 -26.36 -36.79
CA ILE A 656 20.56 -26.97 -37.85
C ILE A 656 21.79 -27.63 -37.21
N THR A 657 22.30 -28.67 -37.87
CA THR A 657 23.23 -29.68 -37.35
C THR A 657 24.71 -29.27 -37.45
N PRO A 658 25.64 -30.15 -37.06
CA PRO A 658 26.25 -30.98 -38.10
C PRO A 658 26.37 -32.49 -37.79
N SER A 659 26.49 -33.23 -38.90
CA SER A 659 26.87 -34.64 -39.11
C SER A 659 27.58 -35.43 -37.99
N TYR A 660 27.11 -36.67 -37.81
CA TYR A 660 27.91 -37.86 -38.15
C TYR A 660 27.01 -38.85 -38.93
N ASP A 661 27.57 -39.52 -39.93
CA ASP A 661 26.91 -40.56 -40.74
C ASP A 661 27.86 -41.74 -40.89
N LEU A 662 27.36 -42.97 -40.66
CA LEU A 662 28.04 -44.23 -41.00
C LEU A 662 27.14 -45.48 -40.80
N SER A 663 26.11 -45.62 -41.65
CA SER A 663 25.75 -46.91 -42.31
C SER A 663 25.25 -48.16 -41.50
N TYR A 664 24.71 -49.12 -42.28
CA TYR A 664 24.43 -50.54 -41.98
C TYR A 664 23.17 -50.99 -41.17
N VAL A 665 22.11 -51.29 -41.95
CA VAL A 665 21.37 -52.59 -42.02
C VAL A 665 20.96 -53.31 -40.72
N ALA A 666 19.64 -53.42 -40.50
CA ALA A 666 18.95 -54.71 -40.29
C ALA A 666 17.43 -54.58 -40.55
N THR A 667 16.77 -55.67 -40.95
CA THR A 667 15.32 -55.75 -41.25
C THR A 667 14.55 -56.62 -40.24
N THR A 668 13.21 -56.67 -40.39
CA THR A 668 12.22 -57.48 -39.63
C THR A 668 11.85 -56.93 -38.24
N GLY A 669 10.66 -57.21 -37.68
CA GLY A 669 9.54 -58.04 -38.17
C GLY A 669 8.16 -57.59 -37.63
N ARG A 670 7.08 -58.25 -38.09
CA ARG A 670 5.66 -57.97 -37.73
C ARG A 670 5.10 -58.99 -36.72
N ARG A 671 3.90 -58.65 -36.18
CA ARG A 671 2.86 -59.53 -35.54
C ARG A 671 3.11 -59.89 -34.06
N ARG A 672 2.10 -59.69 -33.17
CA ARG A 672 0.96 -60.58 -32.77
C ARG A 672 1.46 -61.89 -32.11
N ASP A 673 0.88 -62.44 -31.05
CA ASP A 673 -0.43 -62.31 -30.33
C ASP A 673 -0.21 -62.91 -28.91
N ARG A 674 -1.01 -62.76 -27.82
CA ARG A 674 -2.27 -62.07 -27.45
C ARG A 674 -2.41 -62.13 -25.90
N CYS A 675 -3.43 -61.45 -25.31
CA CYS A 675 -3.93 -61.60 -23.93
C CYS A 675 -2.98 -61.09 -22.80
N ASP A 676 -3.39 -60.75 -21.57
CA ASP A 676 -4.62 -60.17 -20.94
C ASP A 676 -4.24 -59.80 -19.47
N GLU A 677 -5.00 -59.17 -18.55
CA GLU A 677 -6.43 -58.78 -18.48
C GLU A 677 -6.63 -57.52 -17.56
N LYS A 678 -7.73 -57.48 -16.77
CA LYS A 678 -8.02 -56.82 -15.47
C LYS A 678 -6.94 -55.89 -14.85
N LYS A 679 -7.26 -54.62 -14.54
CA LYS A 679 -7.96 -54.11 -13.32
C LYS A 679 -7.19 -54.34 -12.01
N GLU A 680 -7.10 -53.37 -11.09
CA GLU A 680 -7.86 -52.11 -10.94
C GLU A 680 -7.07 -50.83 -11.24
#